data_AF-A0A8N4F8C3-F1
#
_entry.id   AF-A0A8N4F8C3-F1
#
_cell.length_a   1.000
_cell.length_b   1.000
_cell.length_c   1.000
_cell.angle_alpha   90.00
_cell.angle_beta   90.00
_cell.angle_gamma   90.00
#
_symmetry.space_group_name_H-M   'P 1'
#
loop_
_entity.id
_entity.type
_entity.pdbx_description
1 polymer ?
#
loop_
_entity_poly.entity_id
_entity_poly.type
_entity_poly.pdbx_seq_one_letter_code
_entity_poly.pdbx_strand_id
1 'polypeptide(L)'
;MSGCQAKQGPSQGAHPGHLKRKILVSGLKQGFLQLSKKRLSLLAKAQMRLARLDELRQAAKTGVEMRFEKEREELGTRVESRVQQAETNRLRLLEAHMQRRAAAQERTARSLLQRIIRENKYKEYVRSAIFQKRAAAEKKRMGLLEAEKKRAHARVMQARRVARAVCHQRESERRRMKEQLENRLQRAKRQRAEYLKQRGSSHSSARINCNKQGDFLSRKLARCWRRFVRSRKTTFALTKAYADFEINENSAKSMPFEQLALRIESATTLQTVKALLDRLESRFLLSQSSCSSSPENVDHLLKRLASPNRRVASGKATRTRGVTKKGAKSSGSNKLSRYTVRVVLCAYMILGHPNAVLSGQGEREVALMESALHFVREFELLIKIILDGPNSACSSRQSSPDVMSDDLDHHQESAGHSPCQQSFRSQLAAFDSAWCSYLYCFVVWKIKDARSLEEDLVRAACQLELSMMQTCKLTSEGQTCDLSHDMKAIQKQVTEDQKLLREKVQHLSGDAGIQRMECALSDTRSKFFEAKENGSPLATPVAHIASPSTSNCSGQPLVSTSEEQHIMNNGRSSSVVRSLFGSASSSSPKASKKTESVDEQSSSKLDTTENELLVNEILHGGCDTFTNNLNINIGDETGIKAKVKETMEKAFWDGIMHAMKEDEPDYSRIIGLVKEVRDELCELAPSWKQEILDGIDLEILSQVLESDTQDTDYLGRILEYALVMLQKLSAPANEDEMKKAHKKLLSELADIAQSNGKQNGSFVIATIKGLRFVLEQIQTLKKEISKARIQLMEPIIKGSAGVEYLQKAFADRYGPPSGAASSLPLTVQWISSLRNSLEEEWSEHVDSLSVLSTSDGLPPVTSLRTGGGTPLASKQGHLLINPSGGELPECSGEKIDKCVRLGLLKLVSAIDGLTIETVPETFKLNVMRLRSVQSRYQQIIVIATSILVLRQVLVSENSAAVSSSDLERMISDTVKGLSELLERVPDVGIDEIIETMVSSSSSLYPTSEAKLESRKDMVARMLTKSLQNNDAVFARVSRSIYLAARAVVLCGSGAQGRGLADAALRRVGAVLLLDQVVKAAEVLIIMATTSGLVHGPWYKSVV
;
A
#
# COMPACT_ATOMS: atom_id res chain seq x y z
N MET A 1 -140.05 21.39 -35.16
CA MET A 1 -140.63 20.92 -36.44
C MET A 1 -140.31 19.44 -36.52
N SER A 2 -141.24 18.51 -36.74
CA SER A 2 -142.69 18.61 -37.04
C SER A 2 -143.51 17.88 -35.95
N GLY A 3 -144.85 17.98 -35.83
CA GLY A 3 -145.86 18.80 -36.52
C GLY A 3 -147.28 18.37 -36.10
N CYS A 4 -148.27 19.26 -36.28
CA CYS A 4 -149.74 19.04 -36.37
C CYS A 4 -150.49 18.27 -35.24
N GLN A 5 -151.44 18.93 -34.54
CA GLN A 5 -152.93 18.86 -34.73
C GLN A 5 -153.62 17.67 -34.01
N ALA A 6 -154.84 17.75 -33.45
CA ALA A 6 -155.74 18.87 -33.10
C ALA A 6 -156.98 18.34 -32.31
N LYS A 7 -157.58 19.17 -31.41
CA LYS A 7 -159.00 19.20 -30.92
C LYS A 7 -159.61 17.90 -30.31
N GLN A 8 -160.64 17.88 -29.45
CA GLN A 8 -161.42 18.86 -28.64
C GLN A 8 -161.06 18.68 -27.12
N GLY A 9 -161.61 19.34 -26.10
CA GLY A 9 -162.62 20.43 -25.99
C GLY A 9 -163.75 20.11 -24.98
N PRO A 10 -163.63 20.45 -23.66
CA PRO A 10 -164.59 20.10 -22.61
C PRO A 10 -165.70 21.14 -22.38
N SER A 11 -166.89 20.67 -21.97
CA SER A 11 -168.03 21.52 -21.59
C SER A 11 -167.91 22.05 -20.15
N GLN A 12 -168.14 23.35 -19.96
CA GLN A 12 -168.64 23.90 -18.69
C GLN A 12 -169.65 25.01 -18.97
N GLY A 13 -170.78 24.96 -18.26
CA GLY A 13 -171.69 26.08 -18.10
C GLY A 13 -171.53 26.74 -16.72
N ALA A 14 -172.03 27.99 -16.64
CA ALA A 14 -172.22 28.81 -15.44
C ALA A 14 -171.00 29.57 -14.85
N HIS A 15 -171.21 30.88 -14.73
CA HIS A 15 -170.41 31.96 -14.14
C HIS A 15 -170.78 32.21 -12.65
N PRO A 16 -170.25 33.23 -11.94
CA PRO A 16 -168.87 33.74 -11.88
C PRO A 16 -168.38 34.11 -10.45
N GLY A 17 -167.07 34.41 -10.33
CA GLY A 17 -166.67 35.65 -9.63
C GLY A 17 -165.95 35.58 -8.27
N HIS A 18 -164.64 35.28 -8.24
CA HIS A 18 -163.71 35.87 -7.23
C HIS A 18 -162.18 35.80 -7.54
N LEU A 19 -161.75 35.53 -8.78
CA LEU A 19 -160.38 35.02 -9.06
C LEU A 19 -159.31 36.01 -9.57
N LYS A 20 -159.59 37.33 -9.66
CA LYS A 20 -158.69 38.27 -10.41
C LYS A 20 -157.37 38.69 -9.72
N ARG A 21 -157.20 38.57 -8.38
CA ARG A 21 -155.98 39.05 -7.69
C ARG A 21 -154.81 38.05 -7.62
N LYS A 22 -155.02 36.73 -7.78
CA LYS A 22 -153.94 35.72 -7.67
C LYS A 22 -153.04 35.62 -8.92
N ILE A 23 -153.51 36.05 -10.09
CA ILE A 23 -152.85 35.81 -11.39
C ILE A 23 -151.67 36.77 -11.64
N LEU A 24 -151.68 37.98 -11.09
CA LEU A 24 -150.61 38.96 -11.34
C LEU A 24 -149.31 38.62 -10.59
N VAL A 25 -149.43 38.10 -9.36
CA VAL A 25 -148.29 37.76 -8.48
C VAL A 25 -147.56 36.50 -8.96
N SER A 26 -148.27 35.53 -9.55
CA SER A 26 -147.64 34.35 -10.14
C SER A 26 -146.81 34.71 -11.37
N GLY A 27 -147.30 35.60 -12.25
CA GLY A 27 -146.59 36.06 -13.44
C GLY A 27 -145.24 36.71 -13.13
N LEU A 28 -145.19 37.62 -12.15
CA LEU A 28 -143.93 38.28 -11.74
C LEU A 28 -142.92 37.29 -11.14
N LYS A 29 -143.38 36.36 -10.29
CA LYS A 29 -142.50 35.29 -9.74
C LYS A 29 -141.94 34.40 -10.86
N GLN A 30 -142.75 34.07 -11.86
CA GLN A 30 -142.33 33.24 -13.00
C GLN A 30 -141.29 33.98 -13.88
N GLY A 31 -141.46 35.29 -14.09
CA GLY A 31 -140.48 36.14 -14.78
C GLY A 31 -139.13 36.21 -14.07
N PHE A 32 -139.13 36.41 -12.75
CA PHE A 32 -137.89 36.42 -11.95
C PHE A 32 -137.17 35.07 -11.97
N LEU A 33 -137.93 33.95 -11.89
CA LEU A 33 -137.38 32.60 -12.03
C LEU A 33 -136.77 32.36 -13.43
N GLN A 34 -137.38 32.87 -14.50
CA GLN A 34 -136.79 32.79 -15.84
C GLN A 34 -135.51 33.63 -15.98
N LEU A 35 -135.47 34.84 -15.43
CA LEU A 35 -134.27 35.68 -15.43
C LEU A 35 -133.14 35.06 -14.61
N SER A 36 -133.45 34.48 -13.44
CA SER A 36 -132.50 33.73 -12.62
C SER A 36 -131.92 32.53 -13.38
N LYS A 37 -132.78 31.71 -14.02
CA LYS A 37 -132.33 30.60 -14.89
C LYS A 37 -131.47 31.07 -16.07
N LYS A 38 -131.79 32.20 -16.70
CA LYS A 38 -130.96 32.80 -17.76
C LYS A 38 -129.59 33.28 -17.23
N ARG A 39 -129.55 33.93 -16.06
CA ARG A 39 -128.30 34.37 -15.41
C ARG A 39 -127.40 33.19 -15.05
N LEU A 40 -127.96 32.13 -14.45
CA LEU A 40 -127.23 30.90 -14.16
C LEU A 40 -126.72 30.21 -15.43
N SER A 41 -127.52 30.17 -16.51
CA SER A 41 -127.09 29.64 -17.80
C SER A 41 -125.92 30.45 -18.42
N LEU A 42 -125.93 31.78 -18.28
CA LEU A 42 -124.83 32.64 -18.74
C LEU A 42 -123.56 32.46 -17.90
N LEU A 43 -123.69 32.34 -16.57
CA LEU A 43 -122.56 32.04 -15.68
C LEU A 43 -121.94 30.67 -15.99
N ALA A 44 -122.77 29.62 -16.16
CA ALA A 44 -122.29 28.30 -16.56
C ALA A 44 -121.58 28.34 -17.93
N LYS A 45 -122.10 29.09 -18.91
CA LYS A 45 -121.42 29.29 -20.20
C LYS A 45 -120.10 30.06 -20.08
N ALA A 46 -119.99 31.01 -19.14
CA ALA A 46 -118.75 31.73 -18.87
C ALA A 46 -117.71 30.82 -18.18
N GLN A 47 -118.13 30.04 -17.17
CA GLN A 47 -117.27 29.05 -16.50
C GLN A 47 -116.76 27.98 -17.48
N MET A 48 -117.62 27.45 -18.35
CA MET A 48 -117.22 26.50 -19.40
C MET A 48 -116.24 27.12 -20.43
N ARG A 49 -116.29 28.44 -20.66
CA ARG A 49 -115.30 29.13 -21.51
C ARG A 49 -113.97 29.32 -20.79
N LEU A 50 -113.98 29.67 -19.50
CA LEU A 50 -112.77 29.80 -18.69
C LEU A 50 -112.06 28.45 -18.53
N ALA A 51 -112.80 27.37 -18.21
CA ALA A 51 -112.25 26.02 -18.13
C ALA A 51 -111.52 25.61 -19.43
N ARG A 52 -112.12 25.86 -20.60
CA ARG A 52 -111.48 25.61 -21.90
C ARG A 52 -110.23 26.46 -22.16
N LEU A 53 -110.19 27.71 -21.66
CA LEU A 53 -108.99 28.54 -21.76
C LEU A 53 -107.87 28.03 -20.85
N ASP A 54 -108.20 27.51 -19.66
CA ASP A 54 -107.21 26.90 -18.76
C ASP A 54 -106.75 25.53 -19.26
N GLU A 55 -107.62 24.71 -19.86
CA GLU A 55 -107.23 23.50 -20.60
C GLU A 55 -106.21 23.82 -21.71
N LEU A 56 -106.46 24.86 -22.52
CA LEU A 56 -105.53 25.30 -23.56
C LEU A 56 -104.21 25.84 -22.99
N ARG A 57 -104.24 26.54 -21.85
CA ARG A 57 -103.01 26.99 -21.15
C ARG A 57 -102.20 25.83 -20.61
N GLN A 58 -102.84 24.83 -20.00
CA GLN A 58 -102.14 23.64 -19.51
C GLN A 58 -101.57 22.82 -20.66
N ALA A 59 -102.31 22.63 -21.76
CA ALA A 59 -101.80 21.97 -22.96
C ALA A 59 -100.62 22.74 -23.62
N ALA A 60 -100.66 24.07 -23.61
CA ALA A 60 -99.53 24.89 -24.07
C ALA A 60 -98.31 24.75 -23.14
N LYS A 61 -98.53 24.73 -21.81
CA LYS A 61 -97.48 24.55 -20.81
C LYS A 61 -96.81 23.18 -20.92
N THR A 62 -97.57 22.09 -20.92
CA THR A 62 -97.01 20.73 -21.09
C THR A 62 -96.34 20.57 -22.45
N GLY A 63 -96.88 21.19 -23.51
CA GLY A 63 -96.23 21.23 -24.82
C GLY A 63 -94.88 21.97 -24.83
N VAL A 64 -94.68 22.96 -23.95
CA VAL A 64 -93.37 23.63 -23.74
C VAL A 64 -92.44 22.75 -22.92
N GLU A 65 -92.91 22.18 -21.81
CA GLU A 65 -92.12 21.29 -20.94
C GLU A 65 -91.59 20.07 -21.71
N MET A 66 -92.44 19.41 -22.51
CA MET A 66 -92.04 18.28 -23.37
C MET A 66 -91.02 18.65 -24.45
N ARG A 67 -91.00 19.91 -24.93
CA ARG A 67 -89.96 20.38 -25.86
C ARG A 67 -88.63 20.58 -25.14
N PHE A 68 -88.64 21.22 -23.96
CA PHE A 68 -87.42 21.41 -23.17
C PHE A 68 -86.80 20.09 -22.72
N GLU A 69 -87.60 19.11 -22.29
CA GLU A 69 -87.06 17.79 -21.89
C GLU A 69 -86.46 17.07 -23.11
N LYS A 70 -87.11 17.12 -24.27
CA LYS A 70 -86.57 16.54 -25.50
C LYS A 70 -85.27 17.23 -25.95
N GLU A 71 -85.20 18.56 -25.92
CA GLU A 71 -83.96 19.30 -26.22
C GLU A 71 -82.85 18.95 -25.23
N ARG A 72 -83.18 18.75 -23.95
CA ARG A 72 -82.25 18.32 -22.91
C ARG A 72 -81.71 16.90 -23.15
N GLU A 73 -82.56 15.95 -23.55
CA GLU A 73 -82.14 14.60 -23.94
C GLU A 73 -81.27 14.59 -25.20
N GLU A 74 -81.65 15.37 -26.23
CA GLU A 74 -80.86 15.54 -27.47
C GLU A 74 -79.49 16.21 -27.20
N LEU A 75 -79.41 17.14 -26.25
CA LEU A 75 -78.14 17.74 -25.83
C LEU A 75 -77.31 16.81 -24.95
N GLY A 76 -77.94 16.08 -24.02
CA GLY A 76 -77.27 15.09 -23.17
C GLY A 76 -76.56 14.02 -23.99
N THR A 77 -77.29 13.37 -24.90
CA THR A 77 -76.74 12.35 -25.82
C THR A 77 -75.61 12.88 -26.72
N ARG A 78 -75.71 14.15 -27.18
CA ARG A 78 -74.61 14.81 -27.93
C ARG A 78 -73.38 15.09 -27.08
N VAL A 79 -73.55 15.45 -25.80
CA VAL A 79 -72.44 15.67 -24.86
C VAL A 79 -71.77 14.33 -24.55
N GLU A 80 -72.53 13.29 -24.21
CA GLU A 80 -72.03 11.93 -23.95
C GLU A 80 -71.24 11.38 -25.14
N SER A 81 -71.78 11.51 -26.35
CA SER A 81 -71.09 11.10 -27.59
C SER A 81 -69.76 11.86 -27.78
N ARG A 82 -69.72 13.17 -27.50
CA ARG A 82 -68.47 13.96 -27.56
C ARG A 82 -67.46 13.57 -26.48
N VAL A 83 -67.91 13.22 -25.28
CA VAL A 83 -67.03 12.74 -24.19
C VAL A 83 -66.41 11.40 -24.57
N GLN A 84 -67.20 10.42 -25.04
CA GLN A 84 -66.70 9.14 -25.54
C GLN A 84 -65.72 9.32 -26.72
N GLN A 85 -65.99 10.27 -27.62
CA GLN A 85 -65.09 10.61 -28.71
C GLN A 85 -63.77 11.24 -28.21
N ALA A 86 -63.83 12.09 -27.18
CA ALA A 86 -62.64 12.67 -26.55
C ALA A 86 -61.80 11.61 -25.81
N GLU A 87 -62.44 10.67 -25.12
CA GLU A 87 -61.77 9.54 -24.44
C GLU A 87 -61.08 8.60 -25.43
N THR A 88 -61.76 8.20 -26.50
CA THR A 88 -61.15 7.35 -27.55
C THR A 88 -60.00 8.06 -28.26
N ASN A 89 -60.10 9.37 -28.49
CA ASN A 89 -58.97 10.17 -29.02
C ASN A 89 -57.81 10.27 -28.02
N ARG A 90 -58.09 10.45 -26.72
CA ARG A 90 -57.07 10.45 -25.65
C ARG A 90 -56.33 9.11 -25.57
N LEU A 91 -57.05 8.00 -25.64
CA LEU A 91 -56.46 6.65 -25.64
C LEU A 91 -55.54 6.45 -26.86
N ARG A 92 -55.99 6.79 -28.08
CA ARG A 92 -55.15 6.73 -29.29
C ARG A 92 -53.88 7.58 -29.19
N LEU A 93 -53.95 8.77 -28.60
CA LEU A 93 -52.78 9.63 -28.38
C LEU A 93 -51.79 9.00 -27.39
N LEU A 94 -52.28 8.38 -26.31
CA LEU A 94 -51.46 7.65 -25.34
C LEU A 94 -50.80 6.42 -25.98
N GLU A 95 -51.56 5.61 -26.73
CA GLU A 95 -51.04 4.46 -27.49
C GLU A 95 -49.96 4.88 -28.49
N ALA A 96 -50.20 5.93 -29.27
CA ALA A 96 -49.21 6.46 -30.21
C ALA A 96 -47.94 6.97 -29.50
N HIS A 97 -48.07 7.59 -28.32
CA HIS A 97 -46.92 7.97 -27.50
C HIS A 97 -46.15 6.74 -26.95
N MET A 98 -46.84 5.72 -26.46
CA MET A 98 -46.21 4.48 -26.02
C MET A 98 -45.48 3.76 -27.15
N GLN A 99 -46.10 3.65 -28.33
CA GLN A 99 -45.48 3.05 -29.52
C GLN A 99 -44.24 3.83 -29.97
N ARG A 100 -44.28 5.17 -29.98
CA ARG A 100 -43.10 6.01 -30.27
C ARG A 100 -41.98 5.79 -29.26
N ARG A 101 -42.30 5.70 -27.97
CA ARG A 101 -41.33 5.43 -26.89
C ARG A 101 -40.71 4.04 -27.02
N ALA A 102 -41.51 3.01 -27.27
CA ALA A 102 -41.05 1.66 -27.51
C ALA A 102 -40.14 1.56 -28.75
N ALA A 103 -40.53 2.19 -29.87
CA ALA A 103 -39.71 2.23 -31.08
C ALA A 103 -38.40 3.00 -30.87
N ALA A 104 -38.39 4.07 -30.05
CA ALA A 104 -37.16 4.77 -29.68
C ALA A 104 -36.23 3.89 -28.82
N GLN A 105 -36.78 3.21 -27.81
CA GLN A 105 -36.04 2.26 -26.96
C GLN A 105 -35.49 1.08 -27.76
N GLU A 106 -36.24 0.56 -28.74
CA GLU A 106 -35.77 -0.53 -29.60
C GLU A 106 -34.63 -0.07 -30.53
N ARG A 107 -34.70 1.16 -31.05
CA ARG A 107 -33.60 1.76 -31.85
C ARG A 107 -32.34 1.97 -31.03
N THR A 108 -32.44 2.48 -29.80
CA THR A 108 -31.27 2.67 -28.92
C THR A 108 -30.69 1.32 -28.51
N ALA A 109 -31.52 0.32 -28.16
CA ALA A 109 -31.07 -1.03 -27.86
C ALA A 109 -30.34 -1.70 -29.04
N ARG A 110 -30.88 -1.60 -30.27
CA ARG A 110 -30.22 -2.08 -31.49
C ARG A 110 -28.89 -1.37 -31.76
N SER A 111 -28.83 -0.05 -31.55
CA SER A 111 -27.59 0.73 -31.70
C SER A 111 -26.51 0.31 -30.70
N LEU A 112 -26.88 0.13 -29.43
CA LEU A 112 -25.99 -0.38 -28.38
C LEU A 112 -25.49 -1.79 -28.69
N LEU A 113 -26.36 -2.70 -29.14
CA LEU A 113 -25.97 -4.05 -29.57
C LEU A 113 -24.95 -4.00 -30.71
N GLN A 114 -25.17 -3.18 -31.74
CA GLN A 114 -24.21 -3.00 -32.84
C GLN A 114 -22.88 -2.43 -32.36
N ARG A 115 -22.89 -1.48 -31.41
CA ARG A 115 -21.67 -0.94 -30.80
C ARG A 115 -20.89 -2.02 -30.06
N ILE A 116 -21.55 -2.82 -29.21
CA ILE A 116 -20.95 -3.95 -28.49
C ILE A 116 -20.32 -4.96 -29.47
N ILE A 117 -21.01 -5.28 -30.58
CA ILE A 117 -20.46 -6.18 -31.62
C ILE A 117 -19.19 -5.59 -32.26
N ARG A 118 -19.15 -4.28 -32.56
CA ARG A 118 -17.94 -3.63 -33.12
C ARG A 118 -16.78 -3.63 -32.11
N GLU A 119 -17.05 -3.31 -30.85
CA GLU A 119 -16.05 -3.32 -29.77
C GLU A 119 -15.50 -4.72 -29.52
N ASN A 120 -16.34 -5.76 -29.58
CA ASN A 120 -15.92 -7.16 -29.45
C ASN A 120 -15.04 -7.60 -30.64
N LYS A 121 -15.42 -7.27 -31.88
CA LYS A 121 -14.57 -7.51 -33.07
C LYS A 121 -13.21 -6.83 -32.93
N TYR A 122 -13.16 -5.58 -32.46
CA TYR A 122 -11.90 -4.89 -32.19
C TYR A 122 -11.04 -5.64 -31.15
N LYS A 123 -11.64 -6.08 -30.03
CA LYS A 123 -10.96 -6.89 -29.01
C LYS A 123 -10.41 -8.21 -29.58
N GLU A 124 -11.13 -8.86 -30.50
CA GLU A 124 -10.68 -10.07 -31.21
C GLU A 124 -9.49 -9.81 -32.14
N TYR A 125 -9.50 -8.70 -32.90
CA TYR A 125 -8.35 -8.28 -33.71
C TYR A 125 -7.12 -7.99 -32.84
N VAL A 126 -7.29 -7.27 -31.73
CA VAL A 126 -6.19 -6.98 -30.77
C VAL A 126 -5.63 -8.28 -30.17
N ARG A 127 -6.48 -9.21 -29.72
CA ARG A 127 -6.06 -10.54 -29.24
C ARG A 127 -5.27 -11.29 -30.31
N SER A 128 -5.78 -11.33 -31.54
CA SER A 128 -5.13 -11.99 -32.67
C SER A 128 -3.76 -11.39 -32.99
N ALA A 129 -3.63 -10.06 -32.98
CA ALA A 129 -2.36 -9.36 -33.17
C ALA A 129 -1.35 -9.66 -32.05
N ILE A 130 -1.81 -9.76 -30.80
CA ILE A 130 -0.98 -10.18 -29.65
C ILE A 130 -0.48 -11.63 -29.84
N PHE A 131 -1.36 -12.56 -30.22
CA PHE A 131 -0.98 -13.95 -30.50
C PHE A 131 0.03 -14.05 -31.65
N GLN A 132 -0.15 -13.30 -32.74
CA GLN A 132 0.80 -13.24 -33.85
C GLN A 132 2.16 -12.67 -33.41
N LYS A 133 2.19 -11.58 -32.63
CA LYS A 133 3.42 -11.02 -32.06
C LYS A 133 4.13 -12.03 -31.15
N ARG A 134 3.40 -12.74 -30.29
CA ARG A 134 3.94 -13.80 -29.42
C ARG A 134 4.52 -14.96 -30.24
N ALA A 135 3.81 -15.44 -31.25
CA ALA A 135 4.29 -16.52 -32.13
C ALA A 135 5.54 -16.10 -32.93
N ALA A 136 5.59 -14.86 -33.41
CA ALA A 136 6.77 -14.31 -34.09
C ALA A 136 7.98 -14.16 -33.15
N ALA A 137 7.76 -13.71 -31.92
CA ALA A 137 8.81 -13.65 -30.88
C ALA A 137 9.33 -15.05 -30.53
N GLU A 138 8.43 -16.02 -30.36
CA GLU A 138 8.80 -17.41 -30.04
C GLU A 138 9.57 -18.08 -31.19
N LYS A 139 9.17 -17.85 -32.45
CA LYS A 139 9.92 -18.30 -33.64
C LYS A 139 11.33 -17.70 -33.68
N LYS A 140 11.49 -16.41 -33.32
CA LYS A 140 12.82 -15.76 -33.18
C LYS A 140 13.63 -16.40 -32.05
N ARG A 141 13.03 -16.63 -30.88
CA ARG A 141 13.66 -17.28 -29.71
C ARG A 141 14.20 -18.66 -30.07
N MET A 142 13.38 -19.49 -30.71
CA MET A 142 13.77 -20.83 -31.16
C MET A 142 14.90 -20.78 -32.21
N GLY A 143 14.84 -19.86 -33.17
CA GLY A 143 15.91 -19.66 -34.16
C GLY A 143 17.26 -19.27 -33.54
N LEU A 144 17.25 -18.42 -32.51
CA LEU A 144 18.46 -18.05 -31.76
C LEU A 144 19.03 -19.24 -30.98
N LEU A 145 18.18 -20.00 -30.29
CA LEU A 145 18.60 -21.21 -29.54
C LEU A 145 19.16 -22.29 -30.47
N GLU A 146 18.57 -22.49 -31.64
CA GLU A 146 19.13 -23.40 -32.66
C GLU A 146 20.49 -22.93 -33.17
N ALA A 147 20.66 -21.63 -33.43
CA ALA A 147 21.93 -21.07 -33.87
C ALA A 147 23.00 -21.25 -32.79
N GLU A 148 22.66 -21.06 -31.52
CA GLU A 148 23.57 -21.31 -30.40
C GLU A 148 23.91 -22.81 -30.24
N LYS A 149 22.91 -23.70 -30.32
CA LYS A 149 23.11 -25.16 -30.31
C LYS A 149 24.06 -25.60 -31.45
N LYS A 150 23.91 -25.04 -32.65
CA LYS A 150 24.80 -25.28 -33.80
C LYS A 150 26.23 -24.77 -33.53
N ARG A 151 26.41 -23.57 -32.96
CA ARG A 151 27.73 -23.03 -32.55
C ARG A 151 28.39 -23.89 -31.46
N ALA A 152 27.64 -24.32 -30.44
CA ALA A 152 28.12 -25.18 -29.38
C ALA A 152 28.59 -26.54 -29.92
N HIS A 153 27.79 -27.16 -30.79
CA HIS A 153 28.16 -28.41 -31.46
C HIS A 153 29.44 -28.25 -32.30
N ALA A 154 29.58 -27.15 -33.04
CA ALA A 154 30.80 -26.85 -33.81
C ALA A 154 32.05 -26.74 -32.91
N ARG A 155 31.96 -26.06 -31.76
CA ARG A 155 33.04 -25.98 -30.76
C ARG A 155 33.42 -27.36 -30.21
N VAL A 156 32.43 -28.20 -29.88
CA VAL A 156 32.67 -29.59 -29.43
C VAL A 156 33.35 -30.42 -30.51
N MET A 157 32.93 -30.30 -31.77
CA MET A 157 33.56 -31.00 -32.89
C MET A 157 34.99 -30.51 -33.16
N GLN A 158 35.26 -29.22 -33.00
CA GLN A 158 36.63 -28.67 -33.05
C GLN A 158 37.49 -29.22 -31.90
N ALA A 159 36.98 -29.23 -30.66
CA ALA A 159 37.68 -29.81 -29.51
C ALA A 159 38.01 -31.30 -29.72
N ARG A 160 37.05 -32.08 -30.24
CA ARG A 160 37.26 -33.50 -30.61
C ARG A 160 38.35 -33.67 -31.69
N ARG A 161 38.39 -32.80 -32.71
CA ARG A 161 39.47 -32.82 -33.73
C ARG A 161 40.84 -32.51 -33.12
N VAL A 162 40.93 -31.49 -32.27
CA VAL A 162 42.19 -31.12 -31.57
C VAL A 162 42.65 -32.25 -30.64
N ALA A 163 41.74 -32.85 -29.87
CA ALA A 163 42.07 -33.99 -29.00
C ALA A 163 42.64 -35.18 -29.79
N ARG A 164 42.01 -35.57 -30.92
CA ARG A 164 42.54 -36.62 -31.80
C ARG A 164 43.93 -36.28 -32.35
N ALA A 165 44.15 -35.04 -32.80
CA ALA A 165 45.45 -34.58 -33.28
C ALA A 165 46.54 -34.65 -32.19
N VAL A 166 46.22 -34.25 -30.96
CA VAL A 166 47.14 -34.36 -29.80
C VAL A 166 47.43 -35.82 -29.44
N CYS A 167 46.44 -36.72 -29.50
CA CYS A 167 46.66 -38.15 -29.29
C CYS A 167 47.62 -38.73 -30.34
N HIS A 168 47.38 -38.47 -31.64
CA HIS A 168 48.28 -38.93 -32.70
C HIS A 168 49.68 -38.32 -32.63
N GLN A 169 49.80 -37.04 -32.24
CA GLN A 169 51.09 -36.40 -31.97
C GLN A 169 51.85 -37.18 -30.88
N ARG A 170 51.21 -37.43 -29.72
CA ARG A 170 51.79 -38.21 -28.61
C ARG A 170 52.11 -39.66 -28.98
N GLU A 171 51.33 -40.30 -29.86
CA GLU A 171 51.63 -41.63 -30.40
C GLU A 171 52.83 -41.62 -31.34
N SER A 172 52.98 -40.59 -32.17
CA SER A 172 54.15 -40.43 -33.05
C SER A 172 55.43 -40.17 -32.24
N GLU A 173 55.34 -39.38 -31.17
CA GLU A 173 56.45 -39.12 -30.25
C GLU A 173 56.82 -40.38 -29.46
N ARG A 174 55.84 -41.14 -28.93
CA ARG A 174 56.09 -42.44 -28.30
C ARG A 174 56.78 -43.43 -29.25
N ARG A 175 56.36 -43.51 -30.52
CA ARG A 175 57.01 -44.34 -31.54
C ARG A 175 58.45 -43.92 -31.80
N ARG A 176 58.71 -42.63 -32.04
CA ARG A 176 60.08 -42.09 -32.20
C ARG A 176 60.97 -42.36 -30.99
N MET A 177 60.45 -42.22 -29.77
CA MET A 177 61.19 -42.52 -28.55
C MET A 177 61.51 -44.01 -28.42
N LYS A 178 60.59 -44.91 -28.80
CA LYS A 178 60.82 -46.36 -28.86
C LYS A 178 61.94 -46.68 -29.88
N GLU A 179 61.84 -46.16 -31.09
CA GLU A 179 62.88 -46.30 -32.13
C GLU A 179 64.24 -45.77 -31.68
N GLN A 180 64.28 -44.63 -30.99
CA GLN A 180 65.53 -44.07 -30.44
C GLN A 180 66.14 -44.98 -29.36
N LEU A 181 65.31 -45.53 -28.46
CA LEU A 181 65.77 -46.47 -27.44
C LEU A 181 66.30 -47.77 -28.08
N GLU A 182 65.59 -48.30 -29.06
CA GLU A 182 65.98 -49.50 -29.81
C GLU A 182 67.30 -49.28 -30.58
N ASN A 183 67.44 -48.16 -31.26
CA ASN A 183 68.71 -47.75 -31.89
C ASN A 183 69.86 -47.62 -30.87
N ARG A 184 69.62 -47.07 -29.69
CA ARG A 184 70.62 -46.99 -28.61
C ARG A 184 70.97 -48.37 -28.06
N LEU A 185 70.00 -49.26 -27.93
CA LEU A 185 70.19 -50.65 -27.49
C LEU A 185 70.99 -51.45 -28.53
N GLN A 186 70.70 -51.29 -29.82
CA GLN A 186 71.51 -51.86 -30.90
C GLN A 186 72.95 -51.32 -30.91
N ARG A 187 73.15 -50.01 -30.73
CA ARG A 187 74.51 -49.43 -30.59
C ARG A 187 75.24 -49.97 -29.37
N ALA A 188 74.56 -50.10 -28.23
CA ALA A 188 75.14 -50.70 -27.02
C ALA A 188 75.47 -52.19 -27.22
N LYS A 189 74.65 -52.95 -27.95
CA LYS A 189 74.97 -54.34 -28.37
C LYS A 189 76.21 -54.39 -29.25
N ARG A 190 76.36 -53.50 -30.24
CA ARG A 190 77.55 -53.40 -31.10
C ARG A 190 78.80 -53.03 -30.29
N GLN A 191 78.72 -51.99 -29.46
CA GLN A 191 79.82 -51.59 -28.57
C GLN A 191 80.19 -52.67 -27.55
N ARG A 192 79.22 -53.45 -27.04
CA ARG A 192 79.50 -54.61 -26.18
C ARG A 192 80.21 -55.72 -26.95
N ALA A 193 79.85 -55.98 -28.20
CA ALA A 193 80.54 -56.93 -29.06
C ALA A 193 81.97 -56.48 -29.38
N GLU A 194 82.18 -55.19 -29.67
CA GLU A 194 83.52 -54.58 -29.87
C GLU A 194 84.36 -54.63 -28.59
N TYR A 195 83.79 -54.30 -27.42
CA TYR A 195 84.47 -54.40 -26.13
C TYR A 195 84.82 -55.84 -25.75
N LEU A 196 83.97 -56.81 -26.10
CA LEU A 196 84.29 -58.23 -25.93
C LEU A 196 85.40 -58.70 -26.88
N LYS A 197 85.47 -58.18 -28.12
CA LYS A 197 86.64 -58.39 -29.00
C LYS A 197 87.91 -57.77 -28.41
N GLN A 198 87.83 -56.59 -27.80
CA GLN A 198 88.97 -55.93 -27.13
C GLN A 198 89.41 -56.63 -25.83
N ARG A 199 88.54 -57.41 -25.18
CA ARG A 199 88.87 -58.19 -23.98
C ARG A 199 89.79 -59.40 -24.26
N GLY A 200 90.12 -59.67 -25.51
CA GLY A 200 91.10 -60.69 -25.94
C GLY A 200 92.57 -60.22 -25.92
N SER A 201 92.89 -59.05 -25.35
CA SER A 201 94.26 -58.54 -25.24
C SER A 201 94.56 -58.01 -23.84
N SER A 202 95.82 -58.12 -23.42
CA SER A 202 96.20 -58.18 -22.00
C SER A 202 96.63 -56.85 -21.38
N HIS A 203 96.16 -56.67 -20.15
CA HIS A 203 96.77 -55.89 -19.05
C HIS A 203 96.69 -54.34 -19.03
N SER A 204 96.34 -53.87 -17.81
CA SER A 204 96.80 -52.63 -17.17
C SER A 204 96.42 -51.25 -17.76
N SER A 205 95.18 -50.81 -17.47
CA SER A 205 94.91 -49.39 -17.17
C SER A 205 93.64 -49.23 -16.32
N ALA A 206 93.59 -49.89 -15.16
CA ALA A 206 92.46 -49.83 -14.23
C ALA A 206 92.47 -48.57 -13.35
N ARG A 207 92.22 -47.36 -13.90
CA ARG A 207 91.96 -46.15 -13.06
C ARG A 207 91.28 -44.89 -13.68
N ILE A 208 90.56 -44.96 -14.82
CA ILE A 208 90.10 -43.71 -15.49
C ILE A 208 88.57 -43.51 -15.65
N ASN A 209 87.71 -44.55 -15.66
CA ASN A 209 86.32 -44.40 -16.10
C ASN A 209 85.22 -44.29 -15.01
N CYS A 210 85.50 -44.40 -13.70
CA CYS A 210 84.52 -44.00 -12.68
C CYS A 210 84.29 -42.47 -12.66
N ASN A 211 85.28 -41.68 -13.08
CA ASN A 211 85.19 -40.23 -13.03
C ASN A 211 84.20 -39.65 -14.05
N LYS A 212 83.84 -40.32 -15.16
CA LYS A 212 83.01 -39.66 -16.20
C LYS A 212 81.52 -39.54 -15.84
N GLN A 213 80.94 -40.52 -15.14
CA GLN A 213 79.56 -40.43 -14.66
C GLN A 213 79.48 -39.56 -13.39
N GLY A 214 80.48 -39.70 -12.51
CA GLY A 214 80.74 -38.76 -11.42
C GLY A 214 80.87 -37.33 -11.91
N ASP A 215 81.60 -37.08 -13.00
CA ASP A 215 81.80 -35.77 -13.61
C ASP A 215 80.59 -35.28 -14.41
N PHE A 216 79.73 -36.14 -14.94
CA PHE A 216 78.51 -35.67 -15.59
C PHE A 216 77.47 -35.27 -14.55
N LEU A 217 77.32 -36.07 -13.48
CA LEU A 217 76.50 -35.71 -12.33
C LEU A 217 77.11 -34.52 -11.58
N SER A 218 78.42 -34.44 -11.37
CA SER A 218 79.09 -33.28 -10.77
C SER A 218 79.07 -32.08 -11.70
N ARG A 219 79.15 -32.21 -13.03
CA ARG A 219 78.92 -31.07 -13.96
C ARG A 219 77.45 -30.72 -14.11
N LYS A 220 76.50 -31.57 -13.73
CA LYS A 220 75.06 -31.27 -13.72
C LYS A 220 74.65 -30.67 -12.38
N LEU A 221 75.10 -31.22 -11.25
CA LEU A 221 75.06 -30.64 -9.91
C LEU A 221 75.83 -29.32 -9.90
N ALA A 222 77.08 -29.23 -10.36
CA ALA A 222 77.82 -27.98 -10.50
C ALA A 222 77.28 -27.05 -11.60
N ARG A 223 76.41 -27.50 -12.52
CA ARG A 223 75.63 -26.57 -13.36
C ARG A 223 74.37 -26.09 -12.63
N CYS A 224 73.68 -26.93 -11.88
CA CYS A 224 72.55 -26.56 -11.03
C CYS A 224 73.00 -25.72 -9.82
N TRP A 225 74.21 -25.92 -9.31
CA TRP A 225 74.86 -25.24 -8.20
C TRP A 225 75.51 -23.95 -8.69
N ARG A 226 76.27 -23.95 -9.81
CA ARG A 226 76.66 -22.66 -10.44
C ARG A 226 75.44 -21.89 -10.94
N ARG A 227 74.33 -22.54 -11.31
CA ARG A 227 73.06 -21.87 -11.62
C ARG A 227 72.37 -21.37 -10.36
N PHE A 228 72.33 -22.11 -9.26
CA PHE A 228 71.81 -21.68 -7.95
C PHE A 228 72.60 -20.50 -7.38
N VAL A 229 73.93 -20.57 -7.41
CA VAL A 229 74.86 -19.50 -7.03
C VAL A 229 74.73 -18.28 -7.96
N ARG A 230 74.54 -18.45 -9.28
CA ARG A 230 74.32 -17.34 -10.22
C ARG A 230 72.87 -16.80 -10.25
N SER A 231 71.87 -17.62 -9.90
CA SER A 231 70.44 -17.28 -9.98
C SER A 231 69.87 -16.76 -8.67
N ARG A 232 70.74 -16.15 -7.85
CA ARG A 232 70.47 -15.41 -6.61
C ARG A 232 70.19 -16.28 -5.37
N LYS A 233 70.65 -15.69 -4.25
CA LYS A 233 70.03 -15.63 -2.91
C LYS A 233 69.28 -16.90 -2.45
N THR A 234 69.77 -17.52 -1.38
CA THR A 234 69.04 -18.56 -0.63
C THR A 234 67.65 -18.06 -0.21
N THR A 235 66.72 -18.95 0.18
CA THR A 235 65.42 -18.51 0.70
C THR A 235 65.61 -17.52 1.85
N PHE A 236 66.53 -17.82 2.78
CA PHE A 236 66.99 -16.88 3.81
C PHE A 236 67.46 -15.53 3.25
N ALA A 237 68.31 -15.49 2.21
CA ALA A 237 68.80 -14.22 1.64
C ALA A 237 67.76 -13.48 0.77
N LEU A 238 66.70 -14.13 0.30
CA LEU A 238 65.54 -13.47 -0.31
C LEU A 238 64.61 -12.90 0.77
N THR A 239 64.39 -13.64 1.85
CA THR A 239 63.60 -13.20 3.01
C THR A 239 64.29 -12.06 3.75
N LYS A 240 65.62 -12.12 3.95
CA LYS A 240 66.40 -11.01 4.52
C LYS A 240 66.31 -9.78 3.63
N ALA A 241 66.52 -9.94 2.31
CA ALA A 241 66.35 -8.84 1.37
C ALA A 241 64.90 -8.34 1.21
N TYR A 242 63.90 -9.02 1.78
CA TYR A 242 62.55 -8.50 1.93
C TYR A 242 62.40 -7.73 3.26
N ALA A 243 62.91 -8.30 4.36
CA ALA A 243 62.95 -7.63 5.66
C ALA A 243 63.73 -6.31 5.62
N ASP A 244 64.79 -6.23 4.81
CA ASP A 244 65.58 -5.00 4.54
C ASP A 244 64.75 -3.88 3.86
N PHE A 245 63.54 -4.14 3.34
CA PHE A 245 62.62 -3.08 2.87
C PHE A 245 61.70 -2.52 3.97
N GLU A 246 61.70 -3.15 5.15
CA GLU A 246 60.94 -2.77 6.34
C GLU A 246 59.41 -2.76 6.15
N ILE A 247 58.87 -3.53 5.20
CA ILE A 247 57.41 -3.66 4.98
C ILE A 247 56.83 -4.72 5.94
N ASN A 248 56.35 -4.26 7.09
CA ASN A 248 55.69 -5.06 8.15
C ASN A 248 54.39 -4.39 8.69
N GLU A 249 53.56 -5.13 9.45
CA GLU A 249 52.25 -4.67 9.96
C GLU A 249 52.32 -3.30 10.67
N ASN A 250 53.37 -3.06 11.47
CA ASN A 250 53.53 -1.82 12.26
C ASN A 250 53.99 -0.64 11.39
N SER A 251 54.92 -0.88 10.47
CA SER A 251 55.40 0.12 9.50
C SER A 251 54.31 0.58 8.54
N ALA A 252 53.44 -0.33 8.09
CA ALA A 252 52.36 -0.02 7.16
C ALA A 252 51.27 0.85 7.80
N LYS A 253 51.04 0.72 9.11
CA LYS A 253 50.10 1.55 9.88
C LYS A 253 50.65 2.92 10.29
N SER A 254 51.98 3.10 10.29
CA SER A 254 52.64 4.32 10.77
C SER A 254 53.22 5.22 9.68
N MET A 255 53.53 4.65 8.51
CA MET A 255 53.98 5.39 7.32
C MET A 255 52.80 6.06 6.61
N PRO A 256 52.94 7.26 6.00
CA PRO A 256 51.92 7.85 5.14
C PRO A 256 51.66 7.06 3.84
N PHE A 257 50.44 7.19 3.28
CA PHE A 257 49.97 6.41 2.14
C PHE A 257 50.87 6.54 0.90
N GLU A 258 51.29 7.75 0.55
CA GLU A 258 52.13 8.03 -0.61
C GLU A 258 53.52 7.38 -0.46
N GLN A 259 54.07 7.40 0.76
CA GLN A 259 55.36 6.79 1.05
C GLN A 259 55.29 5.25 0.99
N LEU A 260 54.22 4.66 1.53
CA LEU A 260 53.97 3.22 1.45
C LEU A 260 53.75 2.76 0.00
N ALA A 261 52.98 3.52 -0.78
CA ALA A 261 52.76 3.27 -2.20
C ALA A 261 54.09 3.31 -2.99
N LEU A 262 54.92 4.35 -2.81
CA LEU A 262 56.24 4.45 -3.46
C LEU A 262 57.17 3.27 -3.11
N ARG A 263 57.18 2.81 -1.85
CA ARG A 263 57.95 1.63 -1.41
C ARG A 263 57.48 0.35 -2.11
N ILE A 264 56.17 0.16 -2.21
CA ILE A 264 55.51 -1.00 -2.83
C ILE A 264 55.67 -1.02 -4.37
N GLU A 265 55.56 0.14 -5.03
CA GLU A 265 55.68 0.25 -6.49
C GLU A 265 57.12 0.17 -7.00
N SER A 266 58.11 0.38 -6.14
CA SER A 266 59.51 0.35 -6.54
C SER A 266 59.90 -0.98 -7.22
N ALA A 267 60.60 -0.87 -8.35
CA ALA A 267 60.96 -2.03 -9.16
C ALA A 267 61.83 -3.05 -8.41
N THR A 268 62.61 -2.60 -7.42
CA THR A 268 63.43 -3.41 -6.52
C THR A 268 62.59 -4.25 -5.56
N THR A 269 61.55 -3.67 -4.94
CA THR A 269 60.60 -4.38 -4.08
C THR A 269 59.83 -5.41 -4.91
N LEU A 270 59.19 -4.98 -6.02
CA LEU A 270 58.41 -5.87 -6.90
C LEU A 270 59.23 -7.07 -7.41
N GLN A 271 60.48 -6.87 -7.82
CA GLN A 271 61.35 -7.98 -8.28
C GLN A 271 61.78 -8.93 -7.15
N THR A 272 62.01 -8.41 -5.94
CA THR A 272 62.48 -9.21 -4.81
C THR A 272 61.34 -9.99 -4.17
N VAL A 273 60.19 -9.35 -3.96
CA VAL A 273 58.94 -10.00 -3.54
C VAL A 273 58.54 -11.08 -4.54
N LYS A 274 58.62 -10.81 -5.85
CA LYS A 274 58.38 -11.83 -6.87
C LYS A 274 59.31 -13.04 -6.72
N ALA A 275 60.61 -12.82 -6.59
CA ALA A 275 61.58 -13.89 -6.45
C ALA A 275 61.36 -14.73 -5.16
N LEU A 276 60.90 -14.08 -4.07
CA LEU A 276 60.52 -14.76 -2.83
C LEU A 276 59.23 -15.58 -3.01
N LEU A 277 58.17 -15.00 -3.59
CA LEU A 277 56.89 -15.67 -3.82
C LEU A 277 57.00 -16.83 -4.82
N ASP A 278 57.70 -16.66 -5.95
CA ASP A 278 57.99 -17.74 -6.91
C ASP A 278 58.73 -18.91 -6.22
N ARG A 279 59.58 -18.59 -5.23
CA ARG A 279 60.34 -19.57 -4.42
C ARG A 279 59.46 -20.26 -3.38
N LEU A 280 58.51 -19.55 -2.75
CA LEU A 280 57.52 -20.12 -1.84
C LEU A 280 56.50 -20.99 -2.58
N GLU A 281 55.97 -20.56 -3.73
CA GLU A 281 55.09 -21.37 -4.60
C GLU A 281 55.79 -22.68 -5.00
N SER A 282 57.05 -22.60 -5.42
CA SER A 282 57.86 -23.77 -5.74
C SER A 282 58.03 -24.72 -4.54
N ARG A 283 58.15 -24.20 -3.31
CA ARG A 283 58.26 -25.02 -2.09
C ARG A 283 56.92 -25.65 -1.72
N PHE A 284 55.82 -24.89 -1.80
CA PHE A 284 54.47 -25.34 -1.49
C PHE A 284 54.03 -26.47 -2.43
N LEU A 285 54.19 -26.28 -3.75
CA LEU A 285 53.88 -27.32 -4.75
C LEU A 285 54.71 -28.59 -4.56
N LEU A 286 55.98 -28.48 -4.14
CA LEU A 286 56.80 -29.64 -3.78
C LEU A 286 56.30 -30.33 -2.52
N SER A 287 55.92 -29.60 -1.45
CA SER A 287 55.36 -30.22 -0.24
C SER A 287 54.01 -30.89 -0.47
N GLN A 288 53.17 -30.36 -1.36
CA GLN A 288 51.88 -30.97 -1.68
C GLN A 288 52.02 -32.23 -2.56
N SER A 289 53.09 -32.35 -3.35
CA SER A 289 53.35 -33.56 -4.16
C SER A 289 53.62 -34.84 -3.33
N SER A 290 53.73 -34.71 -2.00
CA SER A 290 53.88 -35.82 -1.05
C SER A 290 52.62 -36.07 -0.19
N CYS A 291 51.50 -35.39 -0.47
CA CYS A 291 50.21 -35.57 0.19
C CYS A 291 49.15 -35.97 -0.84
N SER A 292 48.06 -36.60 -0.39
CA SER A 292 47.00 -37.15 -1.27
C SER A 292 45.98 -36.11 -1.76
N SER A 293 45.96 -34.91 -1.18
CA SER A 293 45.05 -33.82 -1.56
C SER A 293 45.66 -32.91 -2.63
N SER A 294 44.89 -32.64 -3.69
CA SER A 294 45.25 -31.61 -4.67
C SER A 294 45.09 -30.21 -4.09
N PRO A 295 46.01 -29.25 -4.33
CA PRO A 295 45.85 -27.88 -3.85
C PRO A 295 44.63 -27.19 -4.47
N GLU A 296 44.04 -26.25 -3.72
CA GLU A 296 42.84 -25.53 -4.14
C GLU A 296 43.03 -24.78 -5.49
N ASN A 297 42.01 -24.83 -6.35
CA ASN A 297 42.09 -24.29 -7.71
C ASN A 297 41.73 -22.81 -7.77
N VAL A 298 42.75 -21.98 -7.53
CA VAL A 298 42.67 -20.52 -7.48
C VAL A 298 42.70 -19.85 -8.87
N ASP A 299 42.95 -20.59 -9.96
CA ASP A 299 43.09 -20.06 -11.34
C ASP A 299 41.86 -19.25 -11.80
N HIS A 300 40.67 -19.57 -11.29
CA HIS A 300 39.43 -18.89 -11.65
C HIS A 300 39.33 -17.48 -11.04
N LEU A 301 39.88 -17.27 -9.83
CA LEU A 301 40.00 -15.96 -9.19
C LEU A 301 41.07 -15.12 -9.88
N LEU A 302 42.25 -15.70 -10.15
CA LEU A 302 43.35 -15.01 -10.84
C LEU A 302 42.97 -14.55 -12.26
N LYS A 303 42.13 -15.31 -12.98
CA LYS A 303 41.60 -14.89 -14.29
C LYS A 303 40.67 -13.68 -14.22
N ARG A 304 39.99 -13.43 -13.10
CA ARG A 304 39.16 -12.21 -12.90
C ARG A 304 39.99 -10.96 -12.60
N LEU A 305 41.22 -11.14 -12.11
CA LEU A 305 42.18 -10.05 -11.87
C LEU A 305 43.10 -9.75 -13.07
N ALA A 306 43.14 -10.64 -14.07
CA ALA A 306 43.97 -10.46 -15.25
C ALA A 306 43.29 -9.52 -16.26
N SER A 307 43.90 -8.35 -16.52
CA SER A 307 43.40 -7.40 -17.53
C SER A 307 43.31 -8.04 -18.92
N PRO A 308 42.27 -7.77 -19.72
CA PRO A 308 42.23 -8.18 -21.11
C PRO A 308 43.42 -7.58 -21.88
N ASN A 309 44.23 -8.43 -22.51
CA ASN A 309 45.32 -7.95 -23.37
C ASN A 309 44.78 -7.00 -24.43
N ARG A 310 45.23 -5.74 -24.42
CA ARG A 310 44.98 -4.76 -25.50
C ARG A 310 45.28 -5.42 -26.84
N ARG A 311 44.24 -5.74 -27.62
CA ARG A 311 44.38 -6.07 -29.04
C ARG A 311 44.68 -4.77 -29.77
N VAL A 312 45.95 -4.36 -29.77
CA VAL A 312 46.43 -3.35 -30.70
C VAL A 312 46.15 -3.87 -32.11
N ALA A 313 45.28 -3.17 -32.82
CA ALA A 313 44.96 -3.52 -34.19
C ALA A 313 46.22 -3.35 -35.06
N SER A 314 46.59 -4.42 -35.76
CA SER A 314 47.73 -4.44 -36.69
C SER A 314 47.47 -3.47 -37.85
N GLY A 315 48.01 -2.26 -37.76
CA GLY A 315 48.08 -1.33 -38.89
C GLY A 315 48.86 -1.95 -40.06
N LYS A 316 48.37 -1.74 -41.30
CA LYS A 316 49.08 -2.16 -42.51
C LYS A 316 50.41 -1.40 -42.63
N ALA A 317 51.52 -2.14 -42.69
CA ALA A 317 52.81 -1.63 -43.14
C ALA A 317 53.43 -2.58 -44.17
N THR A 318 54.17 -2.03 -45.12
CA THR A 318 54.42 -2.61 -46.44
C THR A 318 55.53 -3.67 -46.45
N ARG A 319 55.54 -4.51 -47.50
CA ARG A 319 56.59 -5.50 -47.80
C ARG A 319 58.01 -4.91 -47.72
N THR A 320 58.91 -5.60 -47.00
CA THR A 320 60.31 -5.76 -47.40
C THR A 320 60.78 -7.19 -47.10
N ARG A 321 61.77 -7.66 -47.88
CA ARG A 321 62.15 -9.07 -48.04
C ARG A 321 63.50 -9.30 -47.34
N GLY A 322 63.58 -10.20 -46.35
CA GLY A 322 64.81 -10.38 -45.56
C GLY A 322 64.92 -11.70 -44.79
N VAL A 323 65.63 -12.66 -45.40
CA VAL A 323 66.35 -13.84 -44.88
C VAL A 323 65.92 -14.49 -43.54
N THR A 324 65.72 -15.81 -43.61
CA THR A 324 65.40 -16.72 -42.49
C THR A 324 66.51 -16.91 -41.46
N LYS A 325 66.15 -17.00 -40.17
CA LYS A 325 66.90 -17.78 -39.17
C LYS A 325 65.94 -18.55 -38.26
N LYS A 326 65.98 -19.90 -38.32
CA LYS A 326 65.10 -20.78 -37.52
C LYS A 326 65.48 -20.73 -36.04
N GLY A 327 64.63 -20.12 -35.21
CA GLY A 327 64.59 -20.33 -33.76
C GLY A 327 63.39 -21.20 -33.39
N ALA A 328 63.61 -22.29 -32.64
CA ALA A 328 62.54 -23.19 -32.24
C ALA A 328 61.61 -22.52 -31.21
N LYS A 329 60.36 -22.25 -31.60
CA LYS A 329 59.33 -21.73 -30.68
C LYS A 329 58.81 -22.86 -29.78
N SER A 330 59.25 -22.88 -28.53
CA SER A 330 58.56 -23.61 -27.47
C SER A 330 57.21 -22.94 -27.19
N SER A 331 56.11 -23.67 -27.37
CA SER A 331 54.76 -23.21 -26.99
C SER A 331 54.61 -23.19 -25.46
N GLY A 332 55.11 -22.15 -24.81
CA GLY A 332 54.84 -21.87 -23.41
C GLY A 332 53.42 -21.32 -23.25
N SER A 333 52.52 -22.08 -22.65
CA SER A 333 51.24 -21.54 -22.15
C SER A 333 51.53 -20.54 -21.03
N ASN A 334 50.97 -19.33 -21.10
CA ASN A 334 51.06 -18.34 -20.02
C ASN A 334 50.38 -18.89 -18.76
N LYS A 335 51.14 -19.53 -17.88
CA LYS A 335 50.68 -19.94 -16.55
C LYS A 335 50.75 -18.72 -15.63
N LEU A 336 49.62 -18.37 -15.01
CA LEU A 336 49.57 -17.33 -13.97
C LEU A 336 50.28 -17.86 -12.70
N SER A 337 51.03 -17.00 -12.01
CA SER A 337 51.64 -17.30 -10.71
C SER A 337 50.56 -17.37 -9.62
N ARG A 338 50.63 -18.34 -8.70
CA ARG A 338 49.61 -18.55 -7.64
C ARG A 338 49.52 -17.33 -6.72
N TYR A 339 50.68 -16.78 -6.35
CA TYR A 339 50.79 -15.57 -5.52
C TYR A 339 51.07 -14.36 -6.43
N THR A 340 50.08 -13.49 -6.62
CA THR A 340 50.25 -12.29 -7.46
C THR A 340 50.86 -11.15 -6.65
N VAL A 341 52.10 -10.78 -6.98
CA VAL A 341 52.94 -9.79 -6.26
C VAL A 341 52.18 -8.53 -5.86
N ARG A 342 51.44 -7.89 -6.78
CA ARG A 342 50.68 -6.66 -6.50
C ARG A 342 49.58 -6.90 -5.46
N VAL A 343 48.86 -8.01 -5.55
CA VAL A 343 47.77 -8.35 -4.63
C VAL A 343 48.31 -8.68 -3.24
N VAL A 344 49.44 -9.39 -3.13
CA VAL A 344 50.14 -9.62 -1.85
C VAL A 344 50.50 -8.29 -1.17
N LEU A 345 51.04 -7.33 -1.93
CA LEU A 345 51.44 -6.03 -1.37
C LEU A 345 50.23 -5.12 -1.08
N CYS A 346 49.12 -5.26 -1.80
CA CYS A 346 47.87 -4.55 -1.47
C CYS A 346 47.32 -4.92 -0.09
N ALA A 347 47.63 -6.10 0.46
CA ALA A 347 47.22 -6.45 1.83
C ALA A 347 47.79 -5.45 2.86
N TYR A 348 49.06 -5.05 2.72
CA TYR A 348 49.69 -4.02 3.56
C TYR A 348 49.05 -2.65 3.37
N MET A 349 48.64 -2.28 2.16
CA MET A 349 47.94 -1.01 1.90
C MET A 349 46.54 -0.97 2.55
N ILE A 350 45.79 -2.08 2.49
CA ILE A 350 44.46 -2.20 3.11
C ILE A 350 44.55 -2.09 4.64
N LEU A 351 45.61 -2.66 5.25
CA LEU A 351 45.83 -2.58 6.70
C LEU A 351 46.38 -1.23 7.17
N GLY A 352 47.22 -0.58 6.37
CA GLY A 352 47.79 0.72 6.70
C GLY A 352 46.81 1.88 6.54
N HIS A 353 46.09 1.90 5.42
CA HIS A 353 45.22 3.01 5.03
C HIS A 353 43.88 2.51 4.45
N PRO A 354 43.01 1.90 5.28
CA PRO A 354 41.71 1.42 4.82
C PRO A 354 40.90 2.54 4.14
N ASN A 355 40.89 3.74 4.71
CA ASN A 355 40.14 4.89 4.18
C ASN A 355 40.66 5.42 2.82
N ALA A 356 41.90 5.13 2.43
CA ALA A 356 42.47 5.54 1.14
C ALA A 356 42.30 4.48 0.04
N VAL A 357 42.14 3.21 0.43
CA VAL A 357 42.01 2.07 -0.49
C VAL A 357 40.55 1.65 -0.69
N LEU A 358 39.71 1.80 0.35
CA LEU A 358 38.32 1.36 0.37
C LEU A 358 37.39 2.57 0.23
N SER A 359 36.47 2.53 -0.73
CA SER A 359 35.52 3.60 -1.04
C SER A 359 34.33 3.70 -0.06
N GLY A 360 34.40 3.01 1.09
CA GLY A 360 33.39 3.06 2.15
C GLY A 360 33.62 1.98 3.22
N GLN A 361 32.83 2.01 4.29
CA GLN A 361 32.82 0.99 5.34
C GLN A 361 31.54 0.13 5.23
N GLY A 362 31.71 -1.19 5.22
CA GLY A 362 30.63 -2.18 5.12
C GLY A 362 31.16 -3.59 5.34
N GLU A 363 30.26 -4.57 5.50
CA GLU A 363 30.61 -5.95 5.91
C GLU A 363 31.70 -6.60 5.05
N ARG A 364 31.69 -6.36 3.73
CA ARG A 364 32.68 -6.93 2.80
C ARG A 364 34.04 -6.25 2.90
N GLU A 365 34.04 -4.96 3.19
CA GLU A 365 35.22 -4.15 3.42
C GLU A 365 35.87 -4.51 4.77
N VAL A 366 35.06 -4.79 5.81
CA VAL A 366 35.51 -5.33 7.10
C VAL A 366 36.10 -6.75 6.93
N ALA A 367 35.39 -7.67 6.27
CA ALA A 367 35.88 -9.03 6.01
C ALA A 367 37.16 -9.05 5.13
N LEU A 368 37.32 -8.09 4.23
CA LEU A 368 38.57 -7.90 3.47
C LEU A 368 39.71 -7.43 4.38
N MET A 369 39.45 -6.50 5.30
CA MET A 369 40.44 -6.02 6.26
C MET A 369 40.88 -7.12 7.24
N GLU A 370 39.94 -7.90 7.78
CA GLU A 370 40.22 -9.05 8.66
C GLU A 370 41.02 -10.15 7.95
N SER A 371 40.61 -10.52 6.73
CA SER A 371 41.35 -11.52 5.93
C SER A 371 42.73 -11.03 5.48
N ALA A 372 42.88 -9.73 5.20
CA ALA A 372 44.20 -9.11 4.96
C ALA A 372 45.09 -9.17 6.21
N LEU A 373 44.52 -8.89 7.39
CA LEU A 373 45.24 -8.93 8.67
C LEU A 373 45.75 -10.33 8.98
N HIS A 374 44.86 -11.33 8.84
CA HIS A 374 45.22 -12.73 9.00
C HIS A 374 46.30 -13.16 8.00
N PHE A 375 46.17 -12.79 6.72
CA PHE A 375 47.17 -13.10 5.70
C PHE A 375 48.55 -12.47 5.98
N VAL A 376 48.61 -11.19 6.35
CA VAL A 376 49.87 -10.50 6.67
C VAL A 376 50.55 -11.13 7.89
N ARG A 377 49.79 -11.47 8.93
CA ARG A 377 50.33 -12.16 10.12
C ARG A 377 50.93 -13.52 9.78
N GLU A 378 50.22 -14.35 9.01
CA GLU A 378 50.73 -15.66 8.60
C GLU A 378 51.95 -15.57 7.65
N PHE A 379 52.02 -14.53 6.82
CA PHE A 379 53.19 -14.25 5.97
C PHE A 379 54.40 -13.76 6.78
N GLU A 380 54.20 -12.89 7.77
CA GLU A 380 55.26 -12.42 8.67
C GLU A 380 55.77 -13.52 9.60
N LEU A 381 54.89 -14.39 10.10
CA LEU A 381 55.29 -15.60 10.84
C LEU A 381 56.11 -16.54 9.96
N LEU A 382 55.73 -16.72 8.69
CA LEU A 382 56.54 -17.50 7.73
C LEU A 382 57.91 -16.86 7.47
N ILE A 383 58.00 -15.53 7.41
CA ILE A 383 59.25 -14.76 7.31
C ILE A 383 60.13 -14.97 8.56
N LYS A 384 59.58 -14.83 9.76
CA LYS A 384 60.28 -15.05 11.04
C LYS A 384 60.80 -16.50 11.16
N ILE A 385 59.99 -17.50 10.84
CA ILE A 385 60.44 -18.92 10.85
C ILE A 385 61.58 -19.18 9.84
N ILE A 386 61.65 -18.44 8.73
CA ILE A 386 62.77 -18.54 7.77
C ILE A 386 64.04 -17.87 8.29
N LEU A 387 63.94 -16.78 9.06
CA LEU A 387 65.08 -16.01 9.56
C LEU A 387 65.63 -16.56 10.88
N ASP A 388 64.75 -16.80 11.86
CA ASP A 388 65.10 -17.07 13.26
C ASP A 388 64.90 -18.56 13.64
N GLY A 389 64.27 -19.34 12.75
CA GLY A 389 63.99 -20.75 12.94
C GLY A 389 62.69 -21.04 13.71
N PRO A 390 62.18 -22.29 13.66
CA PRO A 390 60.86 -22.64 14.18
C PRO A 390 60.72 -22.51 15.71
N ASN A 391 61.83 -22.49 16.45
CA ASN A 391 61.80 -22.42 17.93
C ASN A 391 61.64 -20.98 18.46
N SER A 392 61.85 -19.94 17.64
CA SER A 392 61.72 -18.54 18.08
C SER A 392 60.28 -18.04 18.12
N ALA A 393 59.35 -18.69 17.41
CA ALA A 393 57.97 -18.22 17.25
C ALA A 393 57.12 -18.32 18.54
N CYS A 394 57.53 -19.13 19.52
CA CYS A 394 56.78 -19.32 20.76
C CYS A 394 56.79 -18.11 21.70
N SER A 395 57.77 -17.21 21.62
CA SER A 395 57.95 -16.14 22.61
C SER A 395 57.11 -14.88 22.39
N SER A 396 56.38 -14.74 21.26
CA SER A 396 55.67 -13.49 20.92
C SER A 396 54.14 -13.54 21.03
N ARG A 397 53.56 -14.60 21.61
CA ARG A 397 52.10 -14.67 21.90
C ARG A 397 51.71 -14.14 23.30
N GLN A 398 52.67 -13.67 24.10
CA GLN A 398 52.45 -13.16 25.46
C GLN A 398 52.97 -11.72 25.61
N SER A 399 52.19 -10.74 25.14
CA SER A 399 52.30 -9.33 25.58
C SER A 399 51.13 -8.48 25.06
N SER A 400 50.06 -8.39 25.85
CA SER A 400 49.37 -7.15 26.25
C SER A 400 48.08 -7.47 27.05
N PRO A 401 47.69 -6.67 28.07
CA PRO A 401 46.71 -7.08 29.08
C PRO A 401 45.30 -6.43 28.97
N ASP A 402 44.40 -6.97 29.79
CA ASP A 402 43.15 -6.41 30.35
C ASP A 402 42.02 -5.91 29.42
N VAL A 403 40.91 -6.68 29.39
CA VAL A 403 39.56 -6.25 29.86
C VAL A 403 38.82 -7.48 30.41
N MET A 404 38.11 -7.32 31.53
CA MET A 404 37.30 -8.35 32.19
C MET A 404 35.92 -8.51 31.55
N SER A 405 35.43 -9.74 31.39
CA SER A 405 34.00 -10.07 31.42
C SER A 405 33.80 -11.56 31.71
N ASP A 406 32.90 -11.86 32.64
CA ASP A 406 32.57 -13.19 33.16
C ASP A 406 31.82 -14.10 32.18
N ASP A 407 31.61 -15.34 32.64
CA ASP A 407 30.67 -16.35 32.14
C ASP A 407 30.91 -16.98 30.75
N LEU A 408 31.31 -18.25 30.77
CA LEU A 408 30.45 -19.30 30.19
C LEU A 408 30.83 -20.69 30.69
N ASP A 409 29.88 -21.31 31.38
CA ASP A 409 29.91 -22.72 31.77
C ASP A 409 29.58 -23.60 30.55
N HIS A 410 30.43 -24.57 30.20
CA HIS A 410 30.04 -25.92 29.76
C HIS A 410 31.23 -26.83 29.38
N HIS A 411 31.21 -28.05 29.91
CA HIS A 411 32.21 -29.08 29.71
C HIS A 411 32.19 -29.71 28.31
N GLN A 412 33.38 -29.92 27.72
CA GLN A 412 33.63 -31.10 26.90
C GLN A 412 35.12 -31.48 26.94
N GLU A 413 35.48 -32.51 27.70
CA GLU A 413 36.82 -33.09 27.68
C GLU A 413 37.08 -33.83 26.36
N SER A 414 38.22 -33.59 25.71
CA SER A 414 38.81 -34.59 24.82
C SER A 414 40.31 -34.39 24.58
N ALA A 415 41.07 -35.45 24.80
CA ALA A 415 42.42 -35.75 24.30
C ALA A 415 43.51 -34.67 24.41
N GLY A 416 44.49 -34.92 25.29
CA GLY A 416 45.67 -34.06 25.44
C GLY A 416 46.52 -33.97 24.17
N HIS A 417 46.86 -32.74 23.78
CA HIS A 417 47.85 -32.43 22.75
C HIS A 417 49.01 -31.63 23.34
N SER A 418 50.23 -32.17 23.24
CA SER A 418 51.46 -31.41 23.45
C SER A 418 51.51 -30.19 22.52
N PRO A 419 52.17 -29.07 22.91
CA PRO A 419 52.31 -27.90 22.04
C PRO A 419 53.12 -28.28 20.79
N CYS A 420 52.41 -28.54 19.68
CA CYS A 420 53.02 -29.01 18.46
C CYS A 420 53.90 -27.91 17.85
N GLN A 421 55.20 -28.16 17.79
CA GLN A 421 56.19 -27.25 17.21
C GLN A 421 55.77 -26.86 15.79
N GLN A 422 55.59 -25.55 15.53
CA GLN A 422 55.17 -25.05 14.22
C GLN A 422 56.27 -25.31 13.18
N SER A 423 56.15 -26.42 12.47
CA SER A 423 57.06 -26.74 11.37
C SER A 423 56.94 -25.74 10.23
N PHE A 424 58.04 -25.50 9.50
CA PHE A 424 58.00 -24.69 8.28
C PHE A 424 56.95 -25.20 7.25
N ARG A 425 56.67 -26.51 7.24
CA ARG A 425 55.67 -27.11 6.33
C ARG A 425 54.23 -26.78 6.74
N SER A 426 53.92 -26.80 8.05
CA SER A 426 52.60 -26.40 8.56
C SER A 426 52.39 -24.90 8.40
N GLN A 427 53.40 -24.06 8.66
CA GLN A 427 53.28 -22.61 8.43
C GLN A 427 53.08 -22.28 6.94
N LEU A 428 53.77 -22.98 6.03
CA LEU A 428 53.59 -22.78 4.59
C LEU A 428 52.19 -23.19 4.10
N ALA A 429 51.52 -24.12 4.79
CA ALA A 429 50.13 -24.48 4.52
C ALA A 429 49.14 -23.45 5.10
N ALA A 430 49.39 -22.94 6.32
CA ALA A 430 48.60 -21.87 6.92
C ALA A 430 48.66 -20.58 6.08
N PHE A 431 49.85 -20.21 5.60
CA PHE A 431 50.05 -19.11 4.65
C PHE A 431 49.24 -19.27 3.36
N ASP A 432 49.21 -20.47 2.75
CA ASP A 432 48.44 -20.68 1.51
C ASP A 432 46.92 -20.63 1.75
N SER A 433 46.46 -21.15 2.89
CA SER A 433 45.05 -21.05 3.32
C SER A 433 44.63 -19.60 3.56
N ALA A 434 45.46 -18.83 4.29
CA ALA A 434 45.23 -17.41 4.52
C ALA A 434 45.25 -16.60 3.20
N TRP A 435 46.13 -16.95 2.27
CA TRP A 435 46.15 -16.38 0.92
C TRP A 435 44.86 -16.67 0.14
N CYS A 436 44.35 -17.90 0.16
CA CYS A 436 43.10 -18.26 -0.50
C CYS A 436 41.91 -17.45 0.06
N SER A 437 41.82 -17.31 1.38
CA SER A 437 40.79 -16.51 2.06
C SER A 437 40.88 -15.03 1.68
N TYR A 438 42.05 -14.41 1.83
CA TYR A 438 42.29 -13.01 1.45
C TYR A 438 42.00 -12.76 -0.03
N LEU A 439 42.49 -13.61 -0.93
CA LEU A 439 42.29 -13.45 -2.37
C LEU A 439 40.81 -13.58 -2.77
N TYR A 440 40.04 -14.42 -2.09
CA TYR A 440 38.58 -14.49 -2.28
C TYR A 440 37.91 -13.17 -1.92
N CYS A 441 38.14 -12.66 -0.70
CA CYS A 441 37.60 -11.38 -0.26
C CYS A 441 38.04 -10.22 -1.17
N PHE A 442 39.32 -10.21 -1.58
CA PHE A 442 39.88 -9.19 -2.47
C PHE A 442 39.21 -9.20 -3.86
N VAL A 443 38.95 -10.37 -4.43
CA VAL A 443 38.23 -10.49 -5.72
C VAL A 443 36.76 -10.09 -5.57
N VAL A 444 36.09 -10.44 -4.48
CA VAL A 444 34.70 -10.02 -4.21
C VAL A 444 34.60 -8.49 -4.11
N TRP A 445 35.50 -7.86 -3.35
CA TRP A 445 35.60 -6.41 -3.27
C TRP A 445 35.91 -5.78 -4.63
N LYS A 446 36.90 -6.28 -5.37
CA LYS A 446 37.30 -5.67 -6.65
C LYS A 446 36.21 -5.77 -7.74
N ILE A 447 35.31 -6.76 -7.65
CA ILE A 447 34.11 -6.84 -8.50
C ILE A 447 33.06 -5.80 -8.10
N LYS A 448 32.89 -5.49 -6.80
CA LYS A 448 32.01 -4.41 -6.33
C LYS A 448 32.53 -3.04 -6.78
N ASP A 449 33.82 -2.79 -6.59
CA ASP A 449 34.54 -1.58 -7.02
C ASP A 449 34.41 -1.35 -8.54
N ALA A 450 34.65 -2.38 -9.36
CA ALA A 450 34.49 -2.30 -10.81
C ALA A 450 33.04 -2.02 -11.25
N ARG A 451 32.03 -2.48 -10.50
CA ARG A 451 30.60 -2.17 -10.76
C ARG A 451 30.25 -0.73 -10.41
N SER A 452 30.74 -0.21 -9.29
CA SER A 452 30.52 1.20 -8.91
C SER A 452 31.07 2.13 -10.00
N LEU A 453 32.29 1.87 -10.46
CA LEU A 453 32.90 2.66 -11.54
C LEU A 453 32.17 2.49 -12.89
N GLU A 454 31.61 1.31 -13.17
CA GLU A 454 30.73 1.12 -14.33
C GLU A 454 29.46 1.98 -14.21
N GLU A 455 28.77 1.96 -13.06
CA GLU A 455 27.54 2.73 -12.83
C GLU A 455 27.78 4.24 -13.01
N ASP A 456 28.92 4.76 -12.58
CA ASP A 456 29.28 6.18 -12.78
C ASP A 456 29.60 6.50 -14.25
N LEU A 457 30.29 5.61 -14.98
CA LEU A 457 30.52 5.76 -16.42
C LEU A 457 29.20 5.69 -17.22
N VAL A 458 28.26 4.85 -16.81
CA VAL A 458 26.91 4.77 -17.39
C VAL A 458 26.12 6.04 -17.09
N ARG A 459 26.17 6.54 -15.85
CA ARG A 459 25.53 7.80 -15.43
C ARG A 459 26.03 8.98 -16.27
N ALA A 460 27.35 9.08 -16.47
CA ALA A 460 27.95 10.09 -17.34
C ALA A 460 27.48 9.96 -18.80
N ALA A 461 27.43 8.73 -19.35
CA ALA A 461 26.93 8.50 -20.70
C ALA A 461 25.46 8.93 -20.87
N CYS A 462 24.60 8.64 -19.88
CA CYS A 462 23.20 9.05 -19.86
C CYS A 462 23.02 10.57 -19.73
N GLN A 463 23.85 11.26 -18.94
CA GLN A 463 23.84 12.72 -18.84
C GLN A 463 24.24 13.39 -20.16
N LEU A 464 25.28 12.87 -20.84
CA LEU A 464 25.68 13.33 -22.18
C LEU A 464 24.57 13.11 -23.21
N GLU A 465 23.88 11.97 -23.17
CA GLU A 465 22.72 11.68 -24.04
C GLU A 465 21.56 12.66 -23.79
N LEU A 466 21.18 12.92 -22.53
CA LEU A 466 20.12 13.88 -22.20
C LEU A 466 20.45 15.30 -22.65
N SER A 467 21.68 15.76 -22.39
CA SER A 467 22.15 17.08 -22.83
C SER A 467 22.11 17.21 -24.35
N MET A 468 22.56 16.17 -25.07
CA MET A 468 22.46 16.11 -26.54
C MET A 468 21.00 16.12 -27.01
N MET A 469 20.11 15.32 -26.41
CA MET A 469 18.70 15.23 -26.82
C MET A 469 17.93 16.55 -26.62
N GLN A 470 18.20 17.25 -25.52
CA GLN A 470 17.63 18.58 -25.25
C GLN A 470 18.18 19.64 -26.22
N THR A 471 19.51 19.73 -26.33
CA THR A 471 20.18 20.74 -27.17
C THR A 471 19.87 20.55 -28.66
N CYS A 472 19.86 19.30 -29.13
CA CYS A 472 19.59 18.96 -30.53
C CYS A 472 18.09 18.77 -30.85
N LYS A 473 17.19 18.98 -29.87
CA LYS A 473 15.72 18.92 -30.01
C LYS A 473 15.18 17.68 -30.75
N LEU A 474 15.72 16.48 -30.49
CA LEU A 474 15.35 15.28 -31.24
C LEU A 474 13.83 14.96 -31.17
N THR A 475 13.31 14.47 -32.30
CA THR A 475 11.98 13.86 -32.45
C THR A 475 12.09 12.34 -32.38
N SER A 476 11.00 11.66 -32.02
CA SER A 476 10.99 10.21 -31.75
C SER A 476 11.24 9.34 -33.00
N GLU A 477 11.06 9.88 -34.20
CA GLU A 477 11.24 9.16 -35.47
C GLU A 477 12.67 9.25 -36.06
N GLY A 478 13.59 9.94 -35.38
CA GLY A 478 15.00 10.01 -35.81
C GLY A 478 15.27 10.80 -37.09
N GLN A 479 14.25 11.46 -37.67
CA GLN A 479 14.43 12.39 -38.77
C GLN A 479 15.06 13.69 -38.27
N THR A 480 16.28 13.96 -38.71
CA THR A 480 17.04 15.16 -38.40
C THR A 480 16.75 16.25 -39.43
N CYS A 481 15.64 16.98 -39.25
CA CYS A 481 15.46 18.26 -39.95
C CYS A 481 16.58 19.24 -39.57
N ASP A 482 16.97 20.09 -40.51
CA ASP A 482 18.26 20.81 -40.59
C ASP A 482 18.84 21.31 -39.25
N LEU A 483 19.65 20.45 -38.62
CA LEU A 483 20.46 20.81 -37.47
C LEU A 483 21.53 21.85 -37.87
N SER A 484 21.66 22.91 -37.06
CA SER A 484 22.75 23.89 -37.18
C SER A 484 24.12 23.22 -37.12
N HIS A 485 25.15 23.86 -37.66
CA HIS A 485 26.52 23.33 -37.67
C HIS A 485 27.00 22.97 -36.25
N ASP A 486 26.69 23.82 -35.27
CA ASP A 486 27.09 23.63 -33.87
C ASP A 486 26.37 22.42 -33.24
N MET A 487 25.09 22.23 -33.55
CA MET A 487 24.30 21.08 -33.08
C MET A 487 24.86 19.76 -33.64
N LYS A 488 25.30 19.76 -34.90
CA LYS A 488 26.01 18.63 -35.54
C LYS A 488 27.39 18.40 -34.90
N ALA A 489 28.10 19.45 -34.50
CA ALA A 489 29.37 19.33 -33.79
C ALA A 489 29.20 18.74 -32.39
N ILE A 490 28.20 19.21 -31.62
CA ILE A 490 27.84 18.67 -30.29
C ILE A 490 27.44 17.20 -30.40
N GLN A 491 26.58 16.84 -31.36
CA GLN A 491 26.20 15.45 -31.61
C GLN A 491 27.42 14.58 -31.89
N LYS A 492 28.34 15.03 -32.75
CA LYS A 492 29.58 14.30 -33.05
C LYS A 492 30.44 14.11 -31.79
N GLN A 493 30.70 15.18 -31.04
CA GLN A 493 31.50 15.14 -29.81
C GLN A 493 30.91 14.15 -28.80
N VAL A 494 29.60 14.22 -28.53
CA VAL A 494 28.91 13.29 -27.62
C VAL A 494 29.00 11.84 -28.10
N THR A 495 28.93 11.56 -29.41
CA THR A 495 29.14 10.19 -29.91
C THR A 495 30.58 9.69 -29.77
N GLU A 496 31.58 10.57 -29.85
CA GLU A 496 32.99 10.23 -29.62
C GLU A 496 33.27 9.99 -28.13
N ASP A 497 32.74 10.83 -27.24
CA ASP A 497 32.85 10.68 -25.78
C ASP A 497 32.11 9.43 -25.29
N GLN A 498 30.89 9.18 -25.78
CA GLN A 498 30.19 7.93 -25.49
C GLN A 498 30.97 6.71 -25.97
N LYS A 499 31.62 6.76 -27.15
CA LYS A 499 32.46 5.67 -27.63
C LYS A 499 33.62 5.40 -26.67
N LEU A 500 34.29 6.45 -26.18
CA LEU A 500 35.33 6.32 -25.15
C LEU A 500 34.77 5.70 -23.87
N LEU A 501 33.60 6.12 -23.40
CA LEU A 501 32.92 5.51 -22.24
C LEU A 501 32.60 4.02 -22.49
N ARG A 502 32.16 3.63 -23.70
CA ARG A 502 31.94 2.21 -24.06
C ARG A 502 33.22 1.41 -23.99
N GLU A 503 34.32 1.95 -24.49
CA GLU A 503 35.64 1.31 -24.41
C GLU A 503 36.08 1.15 -22.94
N LYS A 504 35.83 2.13 -22.07
CA LYS A 504 36.12 2.02 -20.62
C LYS A 504 35.26 0.95 -19.94
N VAL A 505 33.95 0.97 -20.15
CA VAL A 505 33.01 -0.03 -19.62
C VAL A 505 33.35 -1.44 -20.11
N GLN A 506 33.74 -1.61 -21.39
CA GLN A 506 34.16 -2.91 -21.92
C GLN A 506 35.45 -3.43 -21.25
N HIS A 507 36.41 -2.56 -20.93
CA HIS A 507 37.62 -2.97 -20.22
C HIS A 507 37.37 -3.33 -18.74
N LEU A 508 36.37 -2.73 -18.10
CA LEU A 508 36.01 -2.96 -16.69
C LEU A 508 35.12 -4.20 -16.51
N SER A 509 34.03 -4.27 -17.27
CA SER A 509 32.92 -5.23 -17.06
C SER A 509 32.60 -6.09 -18.28
N GLY A 510 33.36 -5.95 -19.37
CA GLY A 510 33.17 -6.70 -20.61
C GLY A 510 31.84 -6.39 -21.32
N ASP A 511 31.45 -7.29 -22.21
CA ASP A 511 30.25 -7.13 -23.04
C ASP A 511 28.95 -7.05 -22.21
N ALA A 512 28.94 -7.62 -21.01
CA ALA A 512 27.82 -7.53 -20.07
C ALA A 512 27.63 -6.12 -19.48
N GLY A 513 28.72 -5.36 -19.30
CA GLY A 513 28.64 -3.95 -18.91
C GLY A 513 28.16 -3.06 -20.06
N ILE A 514 28.61 -3.34 -21.29
CA ILE A 514 28.11 -2.65 -22.49
C ILE A 514 26.59 -2.79 -22.62
N GLN A 515 26.06 -4.00 -22.41
CA GLN A 515 24.61 -4.24 -22.46
C GLN A 515 23.84 -3.43 -21.42
N ARG A 516 24.33 -3.32 -20.17
CA ARG A 516 23.69 -2.49 -19.13
C ARG A 516 23.69 -1.02 -19.48
N MET A 517 24.82 -0.51 -19.99
CA MET A 517 24.93 0.86 -20.50
C MET A 517 23.97 1.13 -21.67
N GLU A 518 23.85 0.20 -22.62
CA GLU A 518 22.95 0.34 -23.77
C GLU A 518 21.46 0.29 -23.36
N CYS A 519 21.10 -0.53 -22.37
CA CYS A 519 19.78 -0.48 -21.74
C CYS A 519 19.54 0.87 -21.05
N ALA A 520 20.46 1.33 -20.19
CA ALA A 520 20.32 2.60 -19.47
C ALA A 520 20.19 3.81 -20.42
N LEU A 521 20.96 3.84 -21.52
CA LEU A 521 20.82 4.86 -22.57
C LEU A 521 19.46 4.77 -23.28
N SER A 522 18.92 3.57 -23.49
CA SER A 522 17.60 3.35 -24.09
C SER A 522 16.46 3.80 -23.15
N ASP A 523 16.56 3.49 -21.85
CA ASP A 523 15.62 3.93 -20.81
C ASP A 523 15.68 5.45 -20.60
N THR A 524 16.85 6.04 -20.81
CA THR A 524 17.03 7.50 -20.76
C THR A 524 16.31 8.19 -21.92
N ARG A 525 16.41 7.62 -23.13
CA ARG A 525 15.68 8.09 -24.32
C ARG A 525 14.16 7.96 -24.17
N SER A 526 13.66 6.82 -23.68
CA SER A 526 12.22 6.62 -23.52
C SER A 526 11.61 7.60 -22.52
N LYS A 527 12.23 7.76 -21.34
CA LYS A 527 11.81 8.74 -20.31
C LYS A 527 11.82 10.18 -20.83
N PHE A 528 12.78 10.54 -21.68
CA PHE A 528 12.81 11.87 -22.30
C PHE A 528 11.60 12.10 -23.22
N PHE A 529 11.24 11.12 -24.05
CA PHE A 529 10.07 11.24 -24.94
C PHE A 529 8.76 11.19 -24.17
N GLU A 530 8.64 10.33 -23.15
CA GLU A 530 7.48 10.25 -22.26
C GLU A 530 7.24 11.56 -21.49
N ALA A 531 8.28 12.20 -20.97
CA ALA A 531 8.18 13.51 -20.33
C ALA A 531 7.73 14.62 -21.30
N LYS A 532 8.20 14.55 -22.57
CA LYS A 532 7.81 15.48 -23.63
C LYS A 532 6.35 15.31 -24.08
N GLU A 533 5.83 14.07 -24.07
CA GLU A 533 4.43 13.76 -24.40
C GLU A 533 3.48 14.18 -23.27
N ASN A 534 3.88 13.98 -22.01
CA ASN A 534 3.08 14.30 -20.81
C ASN A 534 3.12 15.79 -20.39
N GLY A 535 3.79 16.67 -21.15
CA GLY A 535 3.80 18.12 -20.91
C GLY A 535 4.50 18.57 -19.61
N SER A 536 5.34 17.72 -19.01
CA SER A 536 6.04 18.05 -17.77
C SER A 536 7.35 18.81 -18.04
N PRO A 537 7.75 19.76 -17.16
CA PRO A 537 9.00 20.49 -17.34
C PRO A 537 10.20 19.57 -17.07
N LEU A 538 10.85 19.13 -18.14
CA LEU A 538 12.17 18.48 -18.08
C LEU A 538 13.17 19.40 -17.39
N ALA A 539 13.82 18.91 -16.33
CA ALA A 539 14.80 19.66 -15.58
C ALA A 539 15.95 20.15 -16.48
N THR A 540 16.30 21.42 -16.33
CA THR A 540 17.38 22.09 -17.06
C THR A 540 18.75 21.60 -16.57
N PRO A 541 19.63 21.07 -17.43
CA PRO A 541 20.97 20.66 -17.03
C PRO A 541 22.00 21.71 -17.47
N VAL A 542 22.48 22.51 -16.53
CA VAL A 542 23.76 23.23 -16.68
C VAL A 542 24.60 23.02 -15.43
N ALA A 543 25.80 22.50 -15.67
CA ALA A 543 27.01 22.46 -14.83
C ALA A 543 26.87 22.63 -13.31
N HIS A 544 27.36 21.63 -12.57
CA HIS A 544 28.69 21.73 -11.96
C HIS A 544 29.31 20.33 -11.80
N ILE A 545 30.56 20.17 -12.26
CA ILE A 545 31.38 18.99 -11.96
C ILE A 545 32.05 19.25 -10.60
N ALA A 546 31.76 18.41 -9.62
CA ALA A 546 32.58 18.27 -8.41
C ALA A 546 32.53 16.82 -7.92
N SER A 547 33.71 16.20 -7.80
CA SER A 547 33.91 14.90 -7.15
C SER A 547 34.12 15.07 -5.64
N PRO A 548 34.02 14.00 -4.82
CA PRO A 548 33.63 14.14 -3.41
C PRO A 548 34.80 14.33 -2.45
N SER A 549 34.53 15.00 -1.32
CA SER A 549 35.31 14.89 -0.09
C SER A 549 34.42 15.15 1.14
N THR A 550 34.72 14.46 2.24
CA THR A 550 33.88 14.34 3.44
C THR A 550 34.32 15.26 4.59
N SER A 551 33.33 15.86 5.26
CA SER A 551 33.25 16.18 6.70
C SER A 551 34.28 17.10 7.40
N ASN A 552 33.72 18.18 7.97
CA ASN A 552 33.95 18.78 9.31
C ASN A 552 35.05 19.84 9.56
N CYS A 553 34.54 21.00 10.03
CA CYS A 553 34.91 21.72 11.27
C CYS A 553 35.46 23.17 11.14
N SER A 554 34.82 24.07 11.92
CA SER A 554 35.30 25.36 12.48
C SER A 554 35.69 26.54 11.57
N GLY A 555 35.21 27.75 11.92
CA GLY A 555 35.75 29.02 11.42
C GLY A 555 34.73 30.11 11.08
N GLN A 556 34.34 30.94 12.06
CA GLN A 556 33.91 32.34 11.84
C GLN A 556 35.14 33.22 11.49
N PRO A 557 34.99 34.52 11.16
CA PRO A 557 34.01 35.20 10.29
C PRO A 557 34.69 36.21 9.30
N LEU A 558 33.97 36.78 8.32
CA LEU A 558 34.08 38.24 8.03
C LEU A 558 32.93 38.81 7.17
N VAL A 559 32.77 40.13 7.27
CA VAL A 559 31.72 41.01 6.75
C VAL A 559 32.10 41.65 5.39
N SER A 560 31.11 41.79 4.48
CA SER A 560 30.91 42.94 3.57
C SER A 560 29.65 42.71 2.70
N THR A 561 28.46 43.29 2.94
CA THR A 561 28.00 44.68 2.69
C THR A 561 28.17 45.22 1.26
N SER A 562 27.05 45.30 0.52
CA SER A 562 26.66 46.21 -0.60
C SER A 562 25.35 45.61 -1.17
N GLU A 563 24.13 46.07 -0.92
CA GLU A 563 23.51 47.40 -1.11
C GLU A 563 23.51 47.91 -2.56
N GLU A 564 22.30 47.96 -3.16
CA GLU A 564 21.75 48.79 -4.26
C GLU A 564 20.51 48.04 -4.81
N GLN A 565 19.26 48.31 -4.39
CA GLN A 565 18.38 49.46 -4.56
C GLN A 565 17.86 49.74 -5.99
N HIS A 566 16.53 50.01 -6.05
CA HIS A 566 15.64 50.46 -7.14
C HIS A 566 14.86 49.40 -7.94
N ILE A 567 13.55 49.54 -8.25
CA ILE A 567 12.41 50.28 -7.67
C ILE A 567 11.11 49.71 -8.31
N MET A 568 10.01 49.72 -7.55
CA MET A 568 8.57 49.63 -7.91
C MET A 568 8.13 49.25 -9.35
N ASN A 569 7.15 48.33 -9.45
CA ASN A 569 5.77 48.79 -9.71
C ASN A 569 4.70 47.87 -9.09
N ASN A 570 3.50 48.42 -8.87
CA ASN A 570 2.46 47.86 -8.00
C ASN A 570 1.28 47.25 -8.81
N GLY A 571 0.57 46.28 -8.24
CA GLY A 571 -0.49 45.54 -8.96
C GLY A 571 -1.25 44.54 -8.08
N ARG A 572 -2.06 45.04 -7.13
CA ARG A 572 -2.92 44.26 -6.22
C ARG A 572 -3.91 43.34 -6.96
N SER A 573 -4.18 42.17 -6.37
CA SER A 573 -5.55 41.74 -6.01
C SER A 573 -5.53 40.53 -5.05
N SER A 574 -6.26 40.62 -3.95
CA SER A 574 -6.21 39.68 -2.83
C SER A 574 -7.29 38.58 -2.92
N SER A 575 -6.87 37.32 -3.05
CA SER A 575 -7.76 36.15 -2.94
C SER A 575 -7.50 35.43 -1.61
N VAL A 576 -8.41 35.60 -0.64
CA VAL A 576 -8.27 35.11 0.75
C VAL A 576 -9.33 34.06 1.13
N VAL A 577 -10.32 33.80 0.26
CA VAL A 577 -11.45 32.90 0.59
C VAL A 577 -11.09 31.41 0.51
N ARG A 578 -10.07 31.05 -0.28
CA ARG A 578 -9.76 29.65 -0.63
C ARG A 578 -9.22 28.79 0.53
N SER A 579 -8.87 29.36 1.69
CA SER A 579 -8.26 28.61 2.80
C SER A 579 -9.17 28.35 4.01
N LEU A 580 -10.39 28.89 4.07
CA LEU A 580 -11.25 28.79 5.26
C LEU A 580 -12.23 27.61 5.23
N PHE A 581 -12.56 27.09 4.05
CA PHE A 581 -13.59 26.04 3.87
C PHE A 581 -13.09 24.77 3.15
N GLY A 582 -11.82 24.73 2.75
CA GLY A 582 -11.25 23.62 1.98
C GLY A 582 -10.65 22.51 2.86
N SER A 583 -11.32 21.36 2.94
CA SER A 583 -10.63 20.09 3.21
C SER A 583 -9.63 19.80 2.09
N ALA A 584 -8.45 19.29 2.40
CA ALA A 584 -7.34 19.20 1.45
C ALA A 584 -7.69 18.40 0.17
N SER A 585 -7.30 18.93 -0.99
CA SER A 585 -7.22 18.18 -2.24
C SER A 585 -6.16 18.78 -3.16
N SER A 586 -5.05 18.04 -3.26
CA SER A 586 -4.04 18.06 -4.33
C SER A 586 -4.05 19.22 -5.35
N SER A 587 -3.06 20.10 -5.24
CA SER A 587 -2.41 20.70 -6.41
C SER A 587 -0.89 20.55 -6.29
N SER A 588 -0.22 20.37 -7.43
CA SER A 588 1.19 19.98 -7.52
C SER A 588 2.15 21.09 -7.08
N PRO A 589 3.22 20.77 -6.30
CA PRO A 589 4.18 21.79 -5.89
C PRO A 589 5.13 22.14 -7.04
N LYS A 590 4.98 23.34 -7.60
CA LYS A 590 6.09 24.03 -8.29
C LYS A 590 7.04 24.58 -7.22
N ALA A 591 8.28 24.12 -7.21
CA ALA A 591 9.26 24.55 -6.23
C ALA A 591 9.75 25.99 -6.49
N SER A 592 9.27 26.94 -5.69
CA SER A 592 9.87 28.27 -5.54
C SER A 592 10.64 28.33 -4.22
N LYS A 593 11.96 28.59 -4.29
CA LYS A 593 12.82 28.74 -3.11
C LYS A 593 12.32 29.87 -2.20
N LYS A 594 12.25 29.61 -0.89
CA LYS A 594 12.45 30.61 0.16
C LYS A 594 13.26 30.02 1.31
N THR A 595 14.07 30.90 1.90
CA THR A 595 15.07 30.63 2.94
C THR A 595 14.42 30.39 4.29
N GLU A 596 15.07 29.60 5.13
CA GLU A 596 14.69 29.29 6.51
C GLU A 596 14.83 30.50 7.45
N SER A 597 14.08 30.49 8.54
CA SER A 597 14.36 31.29 9.74
C SER A 597 14.05 30.48 11.01
N VAL A 598 15.14 29.98 11.62
CA VAL A 598 15.38 29.82 13.07
C VAL A 598 14.39 28.99 13.92
N ASP A 599 14.95 27.90 14.47
CA ASP A 599 14.62 27.17 15.70
C ASP A 599 13.17 26.75 16.01
N GLU A 600 12.89 25.45 15.87
CA GLU A 600 12.65 24.59 17.05
C GLU A 600 12.80 23.09 16.71
N GLN A 601 13.25 22.28 17.67
CA GLN A 601 13.52 20.85 17.47
C GLN A 601 12.22 20.02 17.47
N SER A 602 11.82 19.47 16.33
CA SER A 602 10.86 18.35 16.29
C SER A 602 11.12 17.38 15.14
N SER A 603 10.73 16.13 15.29
CA SER A 603 11.24 15.01 14.49
C SER A 603 10.64 14.91 13.10
N SER A 604 11.48 14.98 12.06
CA SER A 604 11.11 14.69 10.67
C SER A 604 10.93 13.18 10.42
N LYS A 605 9.79 12.62 10.84
CA LYS A 605 9.30 11.32 10.32
C LYS A 605 8.39 11.58 9.12
N LEU A 606 8.54 10.77 8.07
CA LEU A 606 7.75 10.88 6.85
C LEU A 606 6.28 10.54 7.17
N ASP A 607 5.36 11.51 7.10
CA ASP A 607 3.96 11.32 7.53
C ASP A 607 3.24 10.20 6.76
N THR A 608 2.33 9.50 7.46
CA THR A 608 1.42 8.52 6.85
C THR A 608 0.42 9.23 5.94
N THR A 609 0.28 8.81 4.68
CA THR A 609 -0.68 9.49 3.79
C THR A 609 -2.12 9.11 4.15
N GLU A 610 -3.04 10.06 4.02
CA GLU A 610 -4.48 9.84 4.24
C GLU A 610 -5.01 8.69 3.36
N ASN A 611 -4.44 8.54 2.15
CA ASN A 611 -4.76 7.44 1.22
C ASN A 611 -4.36 6.06 1.75
N GLU A 612 -3.23 5.93 2.45
CA GLU A 612 -2.85 4.66 3.11
C GLU A 612 -3.83 4.29 4.21
N LEU A 613 -4.27 5.27 5.02
CA LEU A 613 -5.28 5.05 6.05
C LEU A 613 -6.62 4.64 5.41
N LEU A 614 -7.11 5.36 4.40
CA LEU A 614 -8.35 5.03 3.68
C LEU A 614 -8.34 3.62 3.09
N VAL A 615 -7.27 3.25 2.37
CA VAL A 615 -7.14 1.90 1.79
C VAL A 615 -7.09 0.84 2.89
N ASN A 616 -6.36 1.10 3.97
CA ASN A 616 -6.28 0.20 5.12
C ASN A 616 -7.65 -0.01 5.80
N GLU A 617 -8.45 1.04 6.02
CA GLU A 617 -9.80 0.93 6.59
C GLU A 617 -10.76 0.13 5.69
N ILE A 618 -10.69 0.34 4.36
CA ILE A 618 -11.50 -0.40 3.39
C ILE A 618 -11.17 -1.90 3.40
N LEU A 619 -9.89 -2.27 3.48
CA LEU A 619 -9.46 -3.68 3.60
C LEU A 619 -9.96 -4.34 4.88
N HIS A 620 -9.97 -3.61 6.00
CA HIS A 620 -10.51 -4.11 7.28
C HIS A 620 -12.05 -4.10 7.35
N GLY A 621 -12.74 -3.85 6.24
CA GLY A 621 -14.21 -3.90 6.14
C GLY A 621 -14.92 -2.68 6.72
N GLY A 622 -14.20 -1.67 7.21
CA GLY A 622 -14.76 -0.51 7.91
C GLY A 622 -15.42 0.54 7.02
N CYS A 623 -15.90 0.22 5.82
CA CYS A 623 -16.41 1.24 4.89
C CYS A 623 -17.67 1.95 5.44
N ASP A 624 -18.59 1.24 6.08
CA ASP A 624 -19.81 1.84 6.64
C ASP A 624 -19.52 2.73 7.86
N THR A 625 -18.56 2.37 8.70
CA THR A 625 -18.12 3.20 9.82
C THR A 625 -17.25 4.36 9.34
N PHE A 626 -16.30 4.15 8.43
CA PHE A 626 -15.40 5.20 7.94
C PHE A 626 -16.12 6.24 7.06
N THR A 627 -17.03 5.82 6.18
CA THR A 627 -17.80 6.76 5.34
C THR A 627 -18.84 7.56 6.12
N ASN A 628 -19.28 7.09 7.29
CA ASN A 628 -20.06 7.88 8.24
C ASN A 628 -19.14 8.73 9.14
N ASN A 629 -17.94 8.25 9.47
CA ASN A 629 -16.94 8.94 10.29
C ASN A 629 -16.10 9.97 9.52
N LEU A 630 -16.37 10.24 8.24
CA LEU A 630 -15.95 11.49 7.59
C LEU A 630 -16.54 12.75 8.26
N ASN A 631 -17.51 12.59 9.17
CA ASN A 631 -17.96 13.62 10.12
C ASN A 631 -17.48 13.40 11.57
N ILE A 632 -16.87 12.25 11.92
CA ILE A 632 -16.30 11.99 13.25
C ILE A 632 -14.78 12.19 13.19
N ASN A 633 -14.44 13.48 13.28
CA ASN A 633 -13.33 13.99 14.09
C ASN A 633 -12.46 12.92 14.77
N ILE A 634 -11.24 12.75 14.27
CA ILE A 634 -10.14 12.08 14.99
C ILE A 634 -9.98 12.75 16.37
N GLY A 635 -9.72 11.95 17.40
CA GLY A 635 -9.89 12.32 18.81
C GLY A 635 -9.19 13.60 19.29
N ASP A 636 -9.81 14.21 20.30
CA ASP A 636 -9.34 15.28 21.20
C ASP A 636 -8.90 16.64 20.64
N GLU A 637 -8.40 16.78 19.41
CA GLU A 637 -8.07 18.12 18.86
C GLU A 637 -9.29 18.96 18.47
N THR A 638 -10.48 18.35 18.48
CA THR A 638 -11.57 18.80 17.60
C THR A 638 -12.64 19.66 18.25
N GLY A 639 -12.72 19.70 19.58
CA GLY A 639 -13.52 20.73 20.28
C GLY A 639 -13.00 22.14 20.00
N ILE A 640 -11.68 22.29 19.88
CA ILE A 640 -11.04 23.55 19.48
C ILE A 640 -11.17 23.74 17.97
N LYS A 641 -10.81 22.74 17.15
CA LYS A 641 -10.88 22.86 15.67
C LYS A 641 -12.29 23.18 15.14
N ALA A 642 -13.34 22.60 15.73
CA ALA A 642 -14.73 22.90 15.37
C ALA A 642 -15.14 24.32 15.78
N LYS A 643 -14.77 24.78 16.99
CA LYS A 643 -15.02 26.16 17.43
C LYS A 643 -14.22 27.20 16.63
N VAL A 644 -12.97 26.89 16.28
CA VAL A 644 -12.13 27.74 15.40
C VAL A 644 -12.76 27.81 14.01
N LYS A 645 -13.23 26.69 13.46
CA LYS A 645 -13.98 26.69 12.21
C LYS A 645 -15.24 27.56 12.32
N GLU A 646 -16.13 27.27 13.27
CA GLU A 646 -17.39 28.03 13.47
C GLU A 646 -17.15 29.54 13.62
N THR A 647 -16.15 29.94 14.41
CA THR A 647 -15.79 31.36 14.59
C THR A 647 -15.19 31.98 13.33
N MET A 648 -14.40 31.25 12.54
CA MET A 648 -13.93 31.70 11.21
C MET A 648 -15.08 31.82 10.19
N GLU A 649 -15.99 30.85 10.13
CA GLU A 649 -17.17 30.89 9.25
C GLU A 649 -18.05 32.09 9.61
N LYS A 650 -18.28 32.31 10.91
CA LYS A 650 -19.04 33.46 11.41
C LYS A 650 -18.35 34.78 11.06
N ALA A 651 -17.06 34.94 11.37
CA ALA A 651 -16.31 36.15 11.05
C ALA A 651 -16.27 36.45 9.54
N PHE A 652 -16.23 35.41 8.69
CA PHE A 652 -16.32 35.55 7.24
C PHE A 652 -17.67 36.14 6.81
N TRP A 653 -18.79 35.56 7.26
CA TRP A 653 -20.13 36.05 6.90
C TRP A 653 -20.46 37.41 7.54
N ASP A 654 -20.02 37.67 8.77
CA ASP A 654 -20.14 38.96 9.44
C ASP A 654 -19.37 40.05 8.67
N GLY A 655 -18.18 39.73 8.13
CA GLY A 655 -17.40 40.64 7.28
C GLY A 655 -18.08 40.98 5.96
N ILE A 656 -18.75 40.02 5.31
CA ILE A 656 -19.58 40.29 4.12
C ILE A 656 -20.79 41.14 4.49
N MET A 657 -21.42 40.89 5.64
CA MET A 657 -22.55 41.69 6.11
C MET A 657 -22.14 43.13 6.47
N HIS A 658 -20.91 43.38 6.91
CA HIS A 658 -20.39 44.73 7.18
C HIS A 658 -20.17 45.52 5.88
N ALA A 659 -19.46 44.94 4.91
CA ALA A 659 -19.15 45.58 3.63
C ALA A 659 -20.39 45.97 2.78
N MET A 660 -21.56 45.42 3.13
CA MET A 660 -22.86 45.69 2.49
C MET A 660 -23.75 46.67 3.27
N LYS A 661 -23.27 47.15 4.44
CA LYS A 661 -23.94 48.15 5.29
C LYS A 661 -23.25 49.51 5.27
N GLU A 662 -22.14 49.62 4.55
CA GLU A 662 -21.44 50.89 4.29
C GLU A 662 -22.22 51.71 3.25
N ASP A 663 -22.05 53.04 3.24
CA ASP A 663 -22.84 53.96 2.42
C ASP A 663 -22.68 53.71 0.90
N GLU A 664 -21.55 53.13 0.48
CA GLU A 664 -21.33 52.53 -0.83
C GLU A 664 -21.12 51.01 -0.67
N PRO A 665 -22.11 50.14 -0.98
CA PRO A 665 -21.99 48.70 -0.78
C PRO A 665 -21.09 48.00 -1.83
N ASP A 666 -20.07 47.26 -1.38
CA ASP A 666 -19.15 46.52 -2.26
C ASP A 666 -19.74 45.16 -2.73
N TYR A 667 -20.56 45.21 -3.79
CA TYR A 667 -21.15 44.02 -4.40
C TYR A 667 -20.16 43.02 -4.99
N SER A 668 -18.87 43.36 -5.16
CA SER A 668 -17.87 42.46 -5.75
C SER A 668 -17.74 41.13 -4.98
N ARG A 669 -17.99 41.17 -3.67
CA ARG A 669 -17.92 39.99 -2.80
C ARG A 669 -19.09 39.02 -3.00
N ILE A 670 -20.29 39.52 -3.29
CA ILE A 670 -21.47 38.71 -3.63
C ILE A 670 -21.31 38.11 -5.03
N ILE A 671 -20.85 38.90 -6.00
CA ILE A 671 -20.55 38.42 -7.36
C ILE A 671 -19.50 37.30 -7.31
N GLY A 672 -18.48 37.44 -6.44
CA GLY A 672 -17.51 36.39 -6.17
C GLY A 672 -18.11 35.08 -5.63
N LEU A 673 -19.08 35.16 -4.72
CA LEU A 673 -19.76 33.97 -4.18
C LEU A 673 -20.71 33.32 -5.19
N VAL A 674 -21.46 34.10 -5.98
CA VAL A 674 -22.31 33.55 -7.06
C VAL A 674 -21.44 32.88 -8.13
N LYS A 675 -20.30 33.48 -8.45
CA LYS A 675 -19.28 32.85 -9.31
C LYS A 675 -18.77 31.54 -8.73
N GLU A 676 -18.48 31.48 -7.42
CA GLU A 676 -18.07 30.24 -6.75
C GLU A 676 -19.15 29.17 -6.83
N VAL A 677 -20.41 29.49 -6.53
CA VAL A 677 -21.57 28.58 -6.71
C VAL A 677 -21.64 28.04 -8.15
N ARG A 678 -21.54 28.91 -9.15
CA ARG A 678 -21.61 28.54 -10.57
C ARG A 678 -20.43 27.66 -11.00
N ASP A 679 -19.22 28.06 -10.66
CA ASP A 679 -18.00 27.37 -11.05
C ASP A 679 -17.93 25.98 -10.36
N GLU A 680 -18.38 25.87 -9.10
CA GLU A 680 -18.53 24.60 -8.36
C GLU A 680 -19.59 23.67 -8.96
N LEU A 681 -20.77 24.19 -9.33
CA LEU A 681 -21.78 23.40 -10.04
C LEU A 681 -21.26 22.91 -11.40
N CYS A 682 -20.41 23.69 -12.08
CA CYS A 682 -19.76 23.28 -13.31
C CYS A 682 -18.71 22.16 -13.11
N GLU A 683 -17.98 22.15 -11.97
CA GLU A 683 -17.07 21.03 -11.64
C GLU A 683 -17.83 19.74 -11.30
N LEU A 684 -18.96 19.86 -10.61
CA LEU A 684 -19.83 18.72 -10.29
C LEU A 684 -20.55 18.15 -11.53
N ALA A 685 -20.93 19.01 -12.48
CA ALA A 685 -21.73 18.66 -13.65
C ALA A 685 -21.10 19.12 -14.97
N PRO A 686 -19.95 18.55 -15.39
CA PRO A 686 -19.25 18.98 -16.61
C PRO A 686 -20.09 18.82 -17.90
N SER A 687 -21.09 17.94 -17.90
CA SER A 687 -22.06 17.77 -19.02
C SER A 687 -23.10 18.89 -19.13
N TRP A 688 -23.32 19.66 -18.07
CA TRP A 688 -24.30 20.75 -18.01
C TRP A 688 -23.63 22.12 -17.89
N LYS A 689 -22.30 22.19 -18.07
CA LYS A 689 -21.49 23.40 -17.92
C LYS A 689 -22.05 24.61 -18.69
N GLN A 690 -22.54 24.42 -19.92
CA GLN A 690 -23.12 25.52 -20.68
C GLN A 690 -24.49 25.95 -20.13
N GLU A 691 -25.38 25.00 -19.78
CA GLU A 691 -26.69 25.29 -19.16
C GLU A 691 -26.53 26.09 -17.86
N ILE A 692 -25.50 25.78 -17.06
CA ILE A 692 -25.18 26.44 -15.79
C ILE A 692 -24.56 27.84 -16.01
N LEU A 693 -23.72 28.01 -17.03
CA LEU A 693 -23.17 29.32 -17.40
C LEU A 693 -24.27 30.27 -17.91
N ASP A 694 -25.17 29.75 -18.76
CA ASP A 694 -26.29 30.52 -19.33
C ASP A 694 -27.36 30.83 -18.25
N GLY A 695 -27.50 29.96 -17.23
CA GLY A 695 -28.45 30.14 -16.12
C GLY A 695 -27.93 31.01 -14.97
N ILE A 696 -26.61 31.21 -14.85
CA ILE A 696 -25.98 32.06 -13.82
C ILE A 696 -25.02 33.04 -14.51
N ASP A 697 -25.61 34.04 -15.15
CA ASP A 697 -24.89 35.11 -15.83
C ASP A 697 -24.36 36.13 -14.81
N LEU A 698 -23.03 36.33 -14.82
CA LEU A 698 -22.37 37.28 -13.91
C LEU A 698 -22.35 38.72 -14.44
N GLU A 699 -22.45 38.91 -15.75
CA GLU A 699 -22.50 40.25 -16.37
C GLU A 699 -23.87 40.88 -16.15
N ILE A 700 -24.95 40.09 -16.29
CA ILE A 700 -26.29 40.54 -15.93
C ILE A 700 -26.39 40.77 -14.41
N LEU A 701 -25.81 39.89 -13.59
CA LEU A 701 -25.79 40.08 -12.13
C LEU A 701 -25.05 41.37 -11.72
N SER A 702 -23.90 41.68 -12.32
CA SER A 702 -23.19 42.93 -12.02
C SER A 702 -24.02 44.15 -12.43
N GLN A 703 -24.63 44.14 -13.62
CA GLN A 703 -25.50 45.22 -14.09
C GLN A 703 -26.72 45.44 -13.20
N VAL A 704 -27.33 44.36 -12.67
CA VAL A 704 -28.47 44.45 -11.74
C VAL A 704 -28.04 45.02 -10.38
N LEU A 705 -26.88 44.59 -9.84
CA LEU A 705 -26.38 45.07 -8.54
C LEU A 705 -25.81 46.49 -8.59
N GLU A 706 -25.27 46.92 -9.73
CA GLU A 706 -24.81 48.31 -9.97
C GLU A 706 -25.97 49.28 -10.28
N SER A 707 -27.19 48.76 -10.49
CA SER A 707 -28.39 49.57 -10.68
C SER A 707 -29.05 49.92 -9.35
N ASP A 708 -29.58 51.14 -9.24
CA ASP A 708 -30.35 51.61 -8.07
C ASP A 708 -31.68 50.85 -7.87
N THR A 709 -32.00 49.95 -8.79
CA THR A 709 -33.04 48.92 -8.68
C THR A 709 -32.44 47.62 -8.13
N GLN A 710 -32.35 47.50 -6.81
CA GLN A 710 -31.98 46.25 -6.10
C GLN A 710 -33.04 45.16 -6.34
N ASP A 711 -33.00 44.51 -7.51
CA ASP A 711 -33.98 43.49 -7.92
C ASP A 711 -33.76 42.18 -7.16
N THR A 712 -34.48 42.03 -6.04
CA THR A 712 -34.61 40.80 -5.26
C THR A 712 -34.96 39.59 -6.11
N ASP A 713 -35.72 39.78 -7.18
CA ASP A 713 -36.30 38.69 -7.95
C ASP A 713 -35.29 38.10 -8.94
N TYR A 714 -34.30 38.86 -9.40
CA TYR A 714 -33.22 38.31 -10.24
C TYR A 714 -32.28 37.41 -9.45
N LEU A 715 -31.81 37.86 -8.28
CA LEU A 715 -30.97 37.03 -7.42
C LEU A 715 -31.76 35.83 -6.87
N GLY A 716 -33.04 36.01 -6.52
CA GLY A 716 -33.94 34.93 -6.14
C GLY A 716 -34.01 33.83 -7.21
N ARG A 717 -34.14 34.21 -8.49
CA ARG A 717 -34.11 33.28 -9.63
C ARG A 717 -32.77 32.55 -9.79
N ILE A 718 -31.63 33.21 -9.56
CA ILE A 718 -30.30 32.56 -9.57
C ILE A 718 -30.19 31.51 -8.46
N LEU A 719 -30.63 31.85 -7.24
CA LEU A 719 -30.61 30.92 -6.10
C LEU A 719 -31.55 29.74 -6.32
N GLU A 720 -32.76 29.99 -6.83
CA GLU A 720 -33.72 28.94 -7.20
C GLU A 720 -33.14 28.01 -8.29
N TYR A 721 -32.54 28.57 -9.34
CA TYR A 721 -31.87 27.80 -10.39
C TYR A 721 -30.75 26.92 -9.83
N ALA A 722 -29.84 27.48 -9.02
CA ALA A 722 -28.77 26.72 -8.38
C ALA A 722 -29.30 25.57 -7.52
N LEU A 723 -30.40 25.79 -6.80
CA LEU A 723 -31.05 24.77 -5.97
C LEU A 723 -31.77 23.69 -6.79
N VAL A 724 -32.39 24.03 -7.92
CA VAL A 724 -32.95 23.06 -8.86
C VAL A 724 -31.84 22.21 -9.49
N MET A 725 -30.69 22.81 -9.81
CA MET A 725 -29.53 22.07 -10.32
C MET A 725 -28.94 21.13 -9.25
N LEU A 726 -28.88 21.55 -7.99
CA LEU A 726 -28.51 20.68 -6.86
C LEU A 726 -29.46 19.49 -6.70
N GLN A 727 -30.77 19.71 -6.79
CA GLN A 727 -31.77 18.64 -6.75
C GLN A 727 -31.58 17.63 -7.89
N LYS A 728 -31.30 18.09 -9.13
CA LYS A 728 -31.00 17.22 -10.28
C LYS A 728 -29.72 16.38 -10.11
N LEU A 729 -28.75 16.83 -9.33
CA LEU A 729 -27.45 16.17 -9.12
C LEU A 729 -27.41 15.25 -7.89
N SER A 730 -28.35 15.41 -6.96
CA SER A 730 -28.40 14.67 -5.70
C SER A 730 -28.97 13.26 -5.86
N ALA A 731 -28.71 12.39 -4.88
CA ALA A 731 -29.29 11.06 -4.86
C ALA A 731 -30.82 11.11 -4.62
N PRO A 732 -31.65 10.28 -5.29
CA PRO A 732 -33.10 10.30 -5.11
C PRO A 732 -33.57 10.06 -3.67
N ALA A 733 -32.77 9.37 -2.85
CA ALA A 733 -33.06 9.13 -1.44
C ALA A 733 -33.07 10.42 -0.58
N ASN A 734 -32.29 11.43 -0.98
CA ASN A 734 -32.10 12.67 -0.23
C ASN A 734 -32.94 13.83 -0.82
N GLU A 735 -33.59 13.61 -1.97
CA GLU A 735 -34.36 14.62 -2.70
C GLU A 735 -35.52 15.18 -1.86
N ASP A 736 -36.19 14.35 -1.05
CA ASP A 736 -37.30 14.78 -0.19
C ASP A 736 -36.84 15.57 1.04
N GLU A 737 -35.67 15.28 1.59
CA GLU A 737 -35.08 16.07 2.68
C GLU A 737 -34.59 17.42 2.17
N MET A 738 -33.90 17.42 1.02
CA MET A 738 -33.47 18.65 0.34
C MET A 738 -34.65 19.54 -0.04
N LYS A 739 -35.77 18.97 -0.55
CA LYS A 739 -37.01 19.72 -0.83
C LYS A 739 -37.63 20.32 0.43
N LYS A 740 -37.61 19.63 1.57
CA LYS A 740 -38.10 20.18 2.85
C LYS A 740 -37.21 21.33 3.33
N ALA A 741 -35.89 21.16 3.28
CA ALA A 741 -34.93 22.20 3.65
C ALA A 741 -35.03 23.44 2.73
N HIS A 742 -35.17 23.23 1.42
CA HIS A 742 -35.39 24.29 0.44
C HIS A 742 -36.69 25.08 0.72
N LYS A 743 -37.82 24.39 0.95
CA LYS A 743 -39.09 25.04 1.28
C LYS A 743 -39.00 25.85 2.58
N LYS A 744 -38.29 25.33 3.59
CA LYS A 744 -38.02 26.03 4.85
C LYS A 744 -37.21 27.30 4.63
N LEU A 745 -36.16 27.25 3.81
CA LEU A 745 -35.38 28.43 3.42
C LEU A 745 -36.27 29.46 2.72
N LEU A 746 -37.08 29.07 1.74
CA LEU A 746 -37.98 29.99 1.03
C LEU A 746 -38.97 30.68 1.97
N SER A 747 -39.57 29.97 2.94
CA SER A 747 -40.40 30.61 3.95
C SER A 747 -39.60 31.59 4.81
N GLU A 748 -38.41 31.21 5.28
CA GLU A 748 -37.56 32.09 6.10
C GLU A 748 -37.08 33.33 5.34
N LEU A 749 -36.86 33.24 4.02
CA LEU A 749 -36.53 34.39 3.16
C LEU A 749 -37.75 35.28 2.91
N ALA A 750 -38.94 34.70 2.72
CA ALA A 750 -40.20 35.43 2.58
C ALA A 750 -40.57 36.18 3.87
N ASP A 751 -40.27 35.61 5.05
CA ASP A 751 -40.46 36.26 6.35
C ASP A 751 -39.50 37.46 6.53
N ILE A 752 -38.23 37.31 6.11
CA ILE A 752 -37.25 38.41 6.10
C ILE A 752 -37.71 39.55 5.17
N ALA A 753 -38.25 39.23 3.99
CA ALA A 753 -38.79 40.22 3.05
C ALA A 753 -40.06 40.93 3.56
N GLN A 754 -40.87 40.26 4.39
CA GLN A 754 -42.09 40.84 4.99
C GLN A 754 -41.82 41.62 6.28
N SER A 755 -40.65 41.46 6.91
CA SER A 755 -40.28 42.21 8.10
C SER A 755 -40.10 43.71 7.79
N ASN A 756 -41.04 44.51 8.29
CA ASN A 756 -41.35 45.84 7.78
C ASN A 756 -40.21 46.87 8.04
N GLY A 757 -39.50 47.29 6.98
CA GLY A 757 -38.50 48.36 7.06
C GLY A 757 -37.80 48.64 5.73
N LYS A 758 -37.91 49.88 5.21
CA LYS A 758 -37.26 50.34 3.98
C LYS A 758 -35.74 50.52 4.17
N GLN A 759 -34.97 49.45 4.24
CA GLN A 759 -33.50 49.51 4.32
C GLN A 759 -32.84 48.37 3.54
N ASN A 760 -31.75 48.70 2.86
CA ASN A 760 -30.88 47.80 2.09
C ASN A 760 -30.44 46.54 2.88
N GLY A 761 -30.45 46.60 4.21
CA GLY A 761 -30.11 45.49 5.10
C GLY A 761 -30.98 44.23 4.95
N SER A 762 -32.27 44.33 4.58
CA SER A 762 -33.12 43.13 4.43
C SER A 762 -32.73 42.29 3.21
N PHE A 763 -32.48 42.94 2.07
CA PHE A 763 -31.95 42.32 0.84
C PHE A 763 -30.60 41.64 1.09
N VAL A 764 -29.69 42.32 1.79
CA VAL A 764 -28.36 41.79 2.13
C VAL A 764 -28.46 40.54 3.02
N ILE A 765 -29.31 40.57 4.05
CA ILE A 765 -29.50 39.42 4.95
C ILE A 765 -30.11 38.23 4.20
N ALA A 766 -31.11 38.45 3.35
CA ALA A 766 -31.70 37.42 2.51
C ALA A 766 -30.69 36.80 1.53
N THR A 767 -29.89 37.65 0.87
CA THR A 767 -28.82 37.27 -0.06
C THR A 767 -27.77 36.39 0.60
N ILE A 768 -27.21 36.84 1.73
CA ILE A 768 -26.19 36.12 2.49
C ILE A 768 -26.73 34.75 2.94
N LYS A 769 -27.97 34.72 3.46
CA LYS A 769 -28.60 33.48 3.94
C LYS A 769 -28.87 32.49 2.81
N GLY A 770 -29.32 32.97 1.65
CA GLY A 770 -29.52 32.16 0.45
C GLY A 770 -28.22 31.55 -0.08
N LEU A 771 -27.18 32.38 -0.28
CA LEU A 771 -25.87 31.93 -0.75
C LEU A 771 -25.20 30.95 0.20
N ARG A 772 -25.25 31.22 1.50
CA ARG A 772 -24.74 30.31 2.54
C ARG A 772 -25.40 28.93 2.43
N PHE A 773 -26.74 28.88 2.32
CA PHE A 773 -27.45 27.62 2.18
C PHE A 773 -27.03 26.87 0.90
N VAL A 774 -26.96 27.54 -0.25
CA VAL A 774 -26.54 26.90 -1.53
C VAL A 774 -25.14 26.32 -1.42
N LEU A 775 -24.19 27.03 -0.81
CA LEU A 775 -22.82 26.54 -0.59
C LEU A 775 -22.78 25.36 0.38
N GLU A 776 -23.56 25.39 1.47
CA GLU A 776 -23.70 24.24 2.39
C GLU A 776 -24.30 23.00 1.70
N GLN A 777 -25.25 23.18 0.78
CA GLN A 777 -25.80 22.09 -0.04
C GLN A 777 -24.78 21.56 -1.07
N ILE A 778 -24.00 22.43 -1.73
CA ILE A 778 -22.88 22.02 -2.61
C ILE A 778 -21.88 21.15 -1.84
N GLN A 779 -21.50 21.54 -0.62
CA GLN A 779 -20.57 20.76 0.21
C GLN A 779 -21.17 19.42 0.65
N THR A 780 -22.48 19.38 0.92
CA THR A 780 -23.19 18.12 1.23
C THR A 780 -23.19 17.18 0.03
N LEU A 781 -23.53 17.68 -1.16
CA LEU A 781 -23.49 16.93 -2.42
C LEU A 781 -22.06 16.45 -2.77
N LYS A 782 -21.02 17.27 -2.52
CA LYS A 782 -19.61 16.84 -2.66
C LYS A 782 -19.29 15.64 -1.78
N LYS A 783 -19.74 15.63 -0.51
CA LYS A 783 -19.59 14.48 0.39
C LYS A 783 -20.32 13.26 -0.13
N GLU A 784 -21.57 13.39 -0.59
CA GLU A 784 -22.33 12.29 -1.19
C GLU A 784 -21.62 11.68 -2.42
N ILE A 785 -21.15 12.53 -3.33
CA ILE A 785 -20.42 12.10 -4.54
C ILE A 785 -19.10 11.41 -4.16
N SER A 786 -18.36 11.91 -3.16
CA SER A 786 -17.15 11.24 -2.67
C SER A 786 -17.46 9.88 -2.04
N LYS A 787 -18.51 9.76 -1.23
CA LYS A 787 -18.96 8.49 -0.62
C LYS A 787 -19.35 7.49 -1.70
N ALA A 788 -20.13 7.90 -2.69
CA ALA A 788 -20.52 7.07 -3.83
C ALA A 788 -19.31 6.64 -4.69
N ARG A 789 -18.33 7.51 -4.92
CA ARG A 789 -17.08 7.18 -5.62
C ARG A 789 -16.23 6.17 -4.83
N ILE A 790 -16.11 6.34 -3.51
CA ILE A 790 -15.40 5.40 -2.63
C ILE A 790 -16.10 4.03 -2.67
N GLN A 791 -17.42 3.97 -2.52
CA GLN A 791 -18.21 2.73 -2.62
C GLN A 791 -18.09 2.06 -4.00
N LEU A 792 -17.97 2.83 -5.09
CA LEU A 792 -17.72 2.27 -6.43
C LEU A 792 -16.31 1.69 -6.57
N MET A 793 -15.32 2.27 -5.90
CA MET A 793 -13.92 1.80 -5.89
C MET A 793 -13.67 0.68 -4.87
N GLU A 794 -14.50 0.56 -3.84
CA GLU A 794 -14.34 -0.39 -2.74
C GLU A 794 -14.11 -1.84 -3.19
N PRO A 795 -14.83 -2.43 -4.18
CA PRO A 795 -14.55 -3.79 -4.65
C PRO A 795 -13.17 -3.95 -5.29
N ILE A 796 -12.63 -2.88 -5.89
CA ILE A 796 -11.30 -2.86 -6.51
C ILE A 796 -10.23 -2.76 -5.41
N ILE A 797 -10.47 -1.91 -4.40
CA ILE A 797 -9.57 -1.71 -3.25
C ILE A 797 -9.53 -2.98 -2.38
N LYS A 798 -10.66 -3.65 -2.14
CA LYS A 798 -10.76 -4.96 -1.49
C LYS A 798 -10.14 -6.12 -2.29
N GLY A 799 -9.84 -5.90 -3.58
CA GLY A 799 -9.08 -6.82 -4.42
C GLY A 799 -7.57 -6.73 -4.20
N SER A 800 -6.78 -7.30 -5.12
CA SER A 800 -5.31 -7.27 -5.00
C SER A 800 -4.73 -5.85 -5.06
N ALA A 801 -5.40 -4.91 -5.73
CA ALA A 801 -4.90 -3.55 -5.93
C ALA A 801 -4.70 -2.77 -4.62
N GLY A 802 -5.57 -2.91 -3.62
CA GLY A 802 -5.38 -2.27 -2.31
C GLY A 802 -4.22 -2.89 -1.53
N VAL A 803 -4.07 -4.21 -1.61
CA VAL A 803 -2.95 -4.95 -0.99
C VAL A 803 -1.62 -4.57 -1.64
N GLU A 804 -1.55 -4.52 -2.98
CA GLU A 804 -0.38 -4.08 -3.75
C GLU A 804 -0.01 -2.62 -3.45
N TYR A 805 -1.01 -1.74 -3.29
CA TYR A 805 -0.80 -0.34 -2.89
C TYR A 805 -0.15 -0.23 -1.51
N LEU A 806 -0.70 -0.91 -0.49
CA LEU A 806 -0.13 -0.88 0.86
C LEU A 806 1.24 -1.59 0.93
N GLN A 807 1.43 -2.69 0.19
CA GLN A 807 2.73 -3.34 0.06
C GLN A 807 3.79 -2.38 -0.50
N LYS A 808 3.44 -1.61 -1.54
CA LYS A 808 4.33 -0.61 -2.11
C LYS A 808 4.60 0.53 -1.12
N ALA A 809 3.57 1.13 -0.53
CA ALA A 809 3.74 2.21 0.44
C ALA A 809 4.57 1.79 1.65
N PHE A 810 4.40 0.56 2.13
CA PHE A 810 5.20 -0.02 3.22
C PHE A 810 6.65 -0.28 2.77
N ALA A 811 6.89 -0.76 1.55
CA ALA A 811 8.22 -0.92 0.98
C ALA A 811 8.94 0.42 0.78
N ASP A 812 8.23 1.47 0.38
CA ASP A 812 8.77 2.81 0.20
C ASP A 812 9.16 3.44 1.56
N ARG A 813 8.48 3.07 2.67
CA ARG A 813 8.78 3.54 4.04
C ARG A 813 9.85 2.73 4.77
N TYR A 814 9.81 1.40 4.69
CA TYR A 814 10.62 0.48 5.51
C TYR A 814 11.57 -0.42 4.69
N GLY A 815 11.64 -0.23 3.39
CA GLY A 815 12.50 -0.99 2.49
C GLY A 815 11.95 -2.37 2.09
N PRO A 816 12.66 -3.07 1.19
CA PRO A 816 12.23 -4.36 0.66
C PRO A 816 12.27 -5.48 1.72
N PRO A 817 11.47 -6.55 1.57
CA PRO A 817 11.38 -7.64 2.55
C PRO A 817 12.72 -8.25 2.98
N SER A 818 13.72 -8.30 2.08
CA SER A 818 15.06 -8.81 2.38
C SER A 818 15.82 -8.02 3.45
N GLY A 819 15.42 -6.78 3.74
CA GLY A 819 16.00 -5.94 4.80
C GLY A 819 15.24 -5.99 6.13
N ALA A 820 14.11 -6.70 6.21
CA ALA A 820 13.14 -6.61 7.30
C ALA A 820 13.72 -6.77 8.72
N ALA A 821 14.71 -7.68 8.89
CA ALA A 821 15.36 -7.90 10.17
C ALA A 821 16.12 -6.68 10.71
N SER A 822 16.52 -5.76 9.84
CA SER A 822 17.22 -4.51 10.19
C SER A 822 16.30 -3.28 10.19
N SER A 823 15.24 -3.27 9.38
CA SER A 823 14.36 -2.11 9.21
C SER A 823 13.06 -2.15 10.03
N LEU A 824 12.71 -3.29 10.62
CA LEU A 824 11.50 -3.49 11.44
C LEU A 824 11.83 -4.00 12.86
N PRO A 825 12.64 -3.28 13.66
CA PRO A 825 13.11 -3.76 14.96
C PRO A 825 11.97 -4.12 15.93
N LEU A 826 10.87 -3.35 15.96
CA LEU A 826 9.75 -3.64 16.87
C LEU A 826 8.98 -4.89 16.42
N THR A 827 8.77 -5.08 15.11
CA THR A 827 8.19 -6.31 14.55
C THR A 827 9.07 -7.54 14.81
N VAL A 828 10.40 -7.41 14.72
CA VAL A 828 11.35 -8.49 15.06
C VAL A 828 11.26 -8.82 16.56
N GLN A 829 11.29 -7.81 17.43
CA GLN A 829 11.17 -7.99 18.88
C GLN A 829 9.85 -8.66 19.26
N TRP A 830 8.72 -8.17 18.72
CA TRP A 830 7.39 -8.73 18.93
C TRP A 830 7.28 -10.19 18.46
N ILE A 831 7.79 -10.54 17.28
CA ILE A 831 7.79 -11.94 16.81
C ILE A 831 8.72 -12.82 17.67
N SER A 832 9.85 -12.27 18.13
CA SER A 832 10.82 -13.02 18.94
C SER A 832 10.26 -13.42 20.31
N SER A 833 9.47 -12.55 20.96
CA SER A 833 8.88 -12.82 22.28
C SER A 833 7.85 -13.95 22.26
N LEU A 834 7.23 -14.21 21.10
CA LEU A 834 6.26 -15.28 20.91
C LEU A 834 6.89 -16.66 20.79
N ARG A 835 8.14 -16.74 20.33
CA ARG A 835 8.83 -17.95 19.87
C ARG A 835 8.77 -19.11 20.86
N ASN A 836 8.93 -18.83 22.15
CA ASN A 836 8.97 -19.85 23.20
C ASN A 836 7.57 -20.34 23.60
N SER A 837 6.53 -19.52 23.40
CA SER A 837 5.14 -19.82 23.78
C SER A 837 4.25 -20.32 22.63
N LEU A 838 4.71 -20.18 21.38
CA LEU A 838 3.85 -20.36 20.20
C LEU A 838 3.34 -21.79 20.05
N GLU A 839 4.24 -22.77 20.11
CA GLU A 839 3.85 -24.17 19.92
C GLU A 839 3.16 -24.75 21.17
N GLU A 840 3.53 -24.30 22.38
CA GLU A 840 2.85 -24.67 23.63
C GLU A 840 1.38 -24.24 23.61
N GLU A 841 1.11 -22.96 23.32
CA GLU A 841 -0.27 -22.44 23.26
C GLU A 841 -1.07 -23.00 22.09
N TRP A 842 -0.41 -23.36 20.99
CA TRP A 842 -1.05 -24.08 19.89
C TRP A 842 -1.40 -25.52 20.28
N SER A 843 -0.51 -26.26 20.98
CA SER A 843 -0.83 -27.60 21.49
C SER A 843 -1.94 -27.59 22.53
N GLU A 844 -1.89 -26.69 23.52
CA GLU A 844 -2.95 -26.52 24.55
C GLU A 844 -4.31 -26.24 23.89
N HIS A 845 -4.31 -25.52 22.77
CA HIS A 845 -5.50 -25.24 21.97
C HIS A 845 -6.01 -26.46 21.17
N VAL A 846 -5.13 -27.19 20.48
CA VAL A 846 -5.47 -28.42 19.73
C VAL A 846 -5.97 -29.52 20.67
N ASP A 847 -5.38 -29.66 21.85
CA ASP A 847 -5.85 -30.58 22.89
C ASP A 847 -7.25 -30.19 23.38
N SER A 848 -7.48 -28.89 23.61
CA SER A 848 -8.80 -28.36 23.99
C SER A 848 -9.88 -28.61 22.93
N LEU A 849 -9.54 -28.46 21.64
CA LEU A 849 -10.40 -28.82 20.51
C LEU A 849 -10.72 -30.32 20.50
N SER A 850 -9.71 -31.16 20.69
CA SER A 850 -9.86 -32.63 20.69
C SER A 850 -10.78 -33.10 21.82
N VAL A 851 -10.74 -32.44 22.98
CA VAL A 851 -11.67 -32.67 24.09
C VAL A 851 -13.10 -32.21 23.74
N LEU A 852 -13.27 -31.09 23.04
CA LEU A 852 -14.59 -30.61 22.60
C LEU A 852 -15.23 -31.57 21.58
N SER A 853 -14.45 -32.07 20.61
CA SER A 853 -14.93 -32.98 19.56
C SER A 853 -15.28 -34.39 20.04
N THR A 854 -14.86 -34.78 21.25
CA THR A 854 -15.06 -36.13 21.79
C THR A 854 -16.18 -36.23 22.83
N SER A 855 -16.83 -35.12 23.19
CA SER A 855 -17.81 -35.08 24.28
C SER A 855 -19.24 -34.73 23.85
N ASP A 856 -20.11 -35.74 23.82
CA ASP A 856 -21.58 -35.57 24.01
C ASP A 856 -21.95 -35.43 25.51
N GLY A 857 -20.94 -35.16 26.35
CA GLY A 857 -21.05 -35.01 27.80
C GLY A 857 -19.71 -34.63 28.43
N LEU A 858 -19.47 -33.33 28.64
CA LEU A 858 -18.34 -32.84 29.44
C LEU A 858 -18.58 -33.11 30.93
N PRO A 859 -17.58 -33.59 31.70
CA PRO A 859 -17.64 -33.54 33.16
C PRO A 859 -17.64 -32.07 33.65
N PRO A 860 -18.20 -31.78 34.83
CA PRO A 860 -18.38 -30.40 35.29
C PRO A 860 -17.04 -29.71 35.56
N VAL A 861 -16.67 -28.78 34.68
CA VAL A 861 -15.51 -27.90 34.87
C VAL A 861 -15.72 -27.08 36.14
N THR A 862 -14.75 -27.14 37.05
CA THR A 862 -14.82 -26.45 38.35
C THR A 862 -14.72 -24.93 38.17
N SER A 863 -15.89 -24.28 38.15
CA SER A 863 -16.01 -22.83 38.34
C SER A 863 -15.34 -22.41 39.65
N LEU A 864 -14.92 -21.15 39.74
CA LEU A 864 -14.38 -20.54 40.94
C LEU A 864 -15.38 -20.65 42.12
N ARG A 865 -15.22 -21.70 42.93
CA ARG A 865 -15.98 -21.94 44.15
C ARG A 865 -15.31 -21.28 45.34
N THR A 866 -15.85 -20.13 45.74
CA THR A 866 -15.85 -19.71 47.15
C THR A 866 -16.82 -20.58 47.94
N GLY A 867 -16.53 -20.82 49.23
CA GLY A 867 -17.14 -21.90 50.00
C GLY A 867 -18.65 -21.75 50.22
N GLY A 868 -19.43 -22.72 49.74
CA GLY A 868 -20.88 -22.84 49.95
C GLY A 868 -21.42 -24.01 49.13
N GLY A 869 -21.98 -25.04 49.79
CA GLY A 869 -22.38 -26.28 49.14
C GLY A 869 -23.91 -26.46 49.06
N THR A 870 -24.47 -26.48 47.86
CA THR A 870 -25.84 -26.93 47.56
C THR A 870 -25.87 -27.74 46.24
N PRO A 871 -26.88 -28.61 46.03
CA PRO A 871 -26.77 -29.72 45.07
C PRO A 871 -27.27 -29.43 43.65
N LEU A 872 -26.93 -30.39 42.78
CA LEU A 872 -27.17 -30.51 41.34
C LEU A 872 -28.63 -30.24 40.87
N ALA A 873 -28.79 -29.24 39.98
CA ALA A 873 -29.91 -29.04 39.05
C ALA A 873 -29.45 -28.00 37.98
N SER A 874 -29.91 -27.96 36.74
CA SER A 874 -30.69 -28.90 35.92
C SER A 874 -30.30 -28.69 34.43
N LYS A 875 -30.78 -29.52 33.50
CA LYS A 875 -30.56 -29.29 32.05
C LYS A 875 -31.35 -28.06 31.60
N GLN A 876 -30.67 -26.96 31.25
CA GLN A 876 -31.28 -25.79 30.63
C GLN A 876 -30.92 -25.75 29.14
N GLY A 877 -31.91 -25.40 28.31
CA GLY A 877 -31.95 -25.84 26.91
C GLY A 877 -30.91 -25.23 25.98
N HIS A 878 -30.58 -25.98 24.92
CA HIS A 878 -29.96 -25.46 23.71
C HIS A 878 -30.78 -24.27 23.18
N LEU A 879 -30.25 -23.05 23.32
CA LEU A 879 -30.68 -21.93 22.50
C LEU A 879 -30.13 -22.16 21.09
N LEU A 880 -31.03 -22.30 20.12
CA LEU A 880 -30.69 -22.39 18.70
C LEU A 880 -30.19 -21.01 18.24
N ILE A 881 -28.89 -20.89 17.99
CA ILE A 881 -28.28 -19.63 17.54
C ILE A 881 -28.34 -19.57 16.01
N ASN A 882 -29.09 -18.60 15.48
CA ASN A 882 -29.10 -18.30 14.04
C ASN A 882 -27.77 -17.66 13.61
N PRO A 883 -27.08 -18.19 12.58
CA PRO A 883 -25.88 -17.57 12.03
C PRO A 883 -26.27 -16.39 11.12
N SER A 884 -26.29 -15.18 11.66
CA SER A 884 -26.49 -13.93 10.89
C SER A 884 -25.19 -13.13 10.81
N GLY A 885 -24.22 -13.70 10.09
CA GLY A 885 -22.91 -13.13 9.83
C GLY A 885 -22.04 -14.17 9.12
N GLY A 886 -21.25 -13.76 8.12
CA GLY A 886 -20.36 -14.69 7.43
C GLY A 886 -19.27 -15.20 8.38
N GLU A 887 -19.09 -16.51 8.49
CA GLU A 887 -18.10 -17.12 9.38
C GLU A 887 -16.68 -16.66 9.00
N LEU A 888 -15.96 -16.11 9.96
CA LEU A 888 -14.58 -15.66 9.76
C LEU A 888 -13.59 -16.84 9.84
N PRO A 889 -12.50 -16.81 9.06
CA PRO A 889 -11.67 -17.98 8.83
C PRO A 889 -10.88 -18.45 10.05
N GLU A 890 -10.90 -19.76 10.27
CA GLU A 890 -9.99 -20.50 11.16
C GLU A 890 -8.51 -20.18 10.86
N CYS A 891 -7.64 -20.39 11.84
CA CYS A 891 -6.20 -20.32 11.68
C CYS A 891 -5.72 -21.45 10.77
N SER A 892 -4.99 -21.11 9.72
CA SER A 892 -4.43 -22.04 8.72
C SER A 892 -3.43 -23.06 9.29
N GLY A 893 -2.97 -22.87 10.52
CA GLY A 893 -1.89 -23.65 11.12
C GLY A 893 -0.50 -23.31 10.58
N GLU A 894 -0.37 -22.40 9.60
CA GLU A 894 0.93 -21.91 9.15
C GLU A 894 1.64 -21.11 10.24
N LYS A 895 2.97 -21.24 10.33
CA LYS A 895 3.80 -20.59 11.36
C LYS A 895 3.57 -19.06 11.44
N ILE A 896 3.38 -18.39 10.29
CA ILE A 896 3.16 -16.93 10.25
C ILE A 896 1.76 -16.56 10.74
N ASP A 897 0.71 -17.27 10.31
CA ASP A 897 -0.68 -17.01 10.74
C ASP A 897 -0.83 -17.25 12.25
N LYS A 898 -0.25 -18.35 12.78
CA LYS A 898 -0.11 -18.58 14.22
C LYS A 898 0.57 -17.40 14.93
N CYS A 899 1.77 -16.99 14.47
CA CYS A 899 2.53 -15.89 15.06
C CYS A 899 1.73 -14.59 15.08
N VAL A 900 1.10 -14.22 13.97
CA VAL A 900 0.37 -12.96 13.86
C VAL A 900 -0.89 -12.96 14.71
N ARG A 901 -1.69 -14.04 14.68
CA ARG A 901 -2.92 -14.17 15.48
C ARG A 901 -2.66 -14.17 16.99
N LEU A 902 -1.73 -15.02 17.46
CA LEU A 902 -1.36 -15.07 18.88
C LEU A 902 -0.63 -13.80 19.32
N GLY A 903 0.22 -13.23 18.46
CA GLY A 903 0.92 -11.98 18.73
C GLY A 903 -0.01 -10.78 18.89
N LEU A 904 -1.05 -10.69 18.06
CA LEU A 904 -2.07 -9.65 18.16
C LEU A 904 -2.91 -9.80 19.44
N LEU A 905 -3.28 -11.03 19.77
CA LEU A 905 -4.00 -11.31 21.02
C LEU A 905 -3.16 -10.91 22.24
N LYS A 906 -1.87 -11.29 22.30
CA LYS A 906 -0.99 -10.91 23.41
C LYS A 906 -0.80 -9.40 23.52
N LEU A 907 -0.61 -8.72 22.38
CA LEU A 907 -0.47 -7.26 22.32
C LEU A 907 -1.70 -6.52 22.88
N VAL A 908 -2.90 -7.05 22.64
CA VAL A 908 -4.17 -6.48 23.08
C VAL A 908 -4.57 -6.92 24.49
N SER A 909 -4.10 -8.09 24.96
CA SER A 909 -4.27 -8.53 26.36
C SER A 909 -3.29 -7.89 27.34
N ALA A 910 -2.32 -7.12 26.86
CA ALA A 910 -1.38 -6.39 27.69
C ALA A 910 -2.11 -5.35 28.56
N ILE A 911 -1.59 -5.15 29.78
CA ILE A 911 -2.12 -4.18 30.75
C ILE A 911 -1.67 -2.76 30.36
N ASP A 912 -0.44 -2.62 29.86
CA ASP A 912 0.11 -1.34 29.42
C ASP A 912 -0.61 -0.84 28.16
N GLY A 913 -1.05 0.42 28.18
CA GLY A 913 -1.74 1.05 27.05
C GLY A 913 -0.83 1.16 25.82
N LEU A 914 -1.31 0.67 24.67
CA LEU A 914 -0.55 0.70 23.43
C LEU A 914 -0.27 2.14 22.98
N THR A 915 0.97 2.44 22.60
CA THR A 915 1.37 3.76 22.06
C THR A 915 1.84 3.62 20.61
N ILE A 916 1.88 4.73 19.88
CA ILE A 916 2.37 4.76 18.48
C ILE A 916 3.86 4.33 18.41
N GLU A 917 4.59 4.45 19.51
CA GLU A 917 6.01 4.08 19.63
C GLU A 917 6.23 2.62 19.99
N THR A 918 5.32 1.99 20.75
CA THR A 918 5.44 0.59 21.19
C THR A 918 4.80 -0.42 20.25
N VAL A 919 3.89 0.00 19.37
CA VAL A 919 3.23 -0.89 18.39
C VAL A 919 4.20 -1.27 17.25
N PRO A 920 4.26 -2.56 16.84
CA PRO A 920 5.10 -3.01 15.72
C PRO A 920 4.87 -2.22 14.43
N GLU A 921 5.91 -2.05 13.61
CA GLU A 921 5.85 -1.21 12.41
C GLU A 921 4.74 -1.65 11.44
N THR A 922 4.49 -2.96 11.33
CA THR A 922 3.42 -3.58 10.53
C THR A 922 2.00 -3.30 11.02
N PHE A 923 1.83 -2.67 12.19
CA PHE A 923 0.53 -2.30 12.75
C PHE A 923 0.37 -0.81 13.05
N LYS A 924 1.29 0.05 12.61
CA LYS A 924 1.20 1.51 12.83
C LYS A 924 -0.05 2.17 12.24
N LEU A 925 -0.52 1.71 11.07
CA LEU A 925 -1.80 2.16 10.49
C LEU A 925 -3.03 1.69 11.30
N ASN A 926 -2.84 0.77 12.25
CA ASN A 926 -3.89 0.08 12.99
C ASN A 926 -3.88 0.38 14.50
N VAL A 927 -3.05 1.32 14.99
CA VAL A 927 -2.88 1.64 16.43
C VAL A 927 -4.22 1.96 17.09
N MET A 928 -5.05 2.80 16.47
CA MET A 928 -6.35 3.18 17.03
C MET A 928 -7.34 2.01 17.08
N ARG A 929 -7.28 1.10 16.10
CA ARG A 929 -8.08 -0.14 16.13
C ARG A 929 -7.61 -1.06 17.25
N LEU A 930 -6.30 -1.24 17.42
CA LEU A 930 -5.73 -2.03 18.53
C LEU A 930 -6.10 -1.45 19.90
N ARG A 931 -6.01 -0.13 20.08
CA ARG A 931 -6.48 0.56 21.29
C ARG A 931 -7.96 0.32 21.57
N SER A 932 -8.81 0.36 20.54
CA SER A 932 -10.24 0.08 20.68
C SER A 932 -10.51 -1.37 21.12
N VAL A 933 -9.79 -2.35 20.56
CA VAL A 933 -9.93 -3.76 21.02
C VAL A 933 -9.33 -3.94 22.42
N GLN A 934 -8.21 -3.28 22.76
CA GLN A 934 -7.61 -3.32 24.10
C GLN A 934 -8.56 -2.73 25.15
N SER A 935 -9.18 -1.58 24.86
CA SER A 935 -10.21 -0.97 25.70
C SER A 935 -11.36 -1.95 25.94
N ARG A 936 -11.92 -2.56 24.88
CA ARG A 936 -12.98 -3.58 25.01
C ARG A 936 -12.52 -4.80 25.82
N TYR A 937 -11.30 -5.24 25.63
CA TYR A 937 -10.73 -6.39 26.36
C TYR A 937 -10.61 -6.10 27.86
N GLN A 938 -10.14 -4.91 28.23
CA GLN A 938 -10.10 -4.46 29.63
C GLN A 938 -11.51 -4.24 30.21
N GLN A 939 -12.46 -3.68 29.46
CA GLN A 939 -13.86 -3.57 29.86
C GLN A 939 -14.46 -4.95 30.18
N ILE A 940 -14.21 -5.97 29.36
CA ILE A 940 -14.66 -7.35 29.61
C ILE A 940 -14.05 -7.92 30.90
N ILE A 941 -12.77 -7.62 31.20
CA ILE A 941 -12.12 -8.01 32.47
C ILE A 941 -12.78 -7.30 33.67
N VAL A 942 -13.02 -6.00 33.58
CA VAL A 942 -13.68 -5.21 34.64
C VAL A 942 -15.09 -5.75 34.88
N ILE A 943 -15.90 -5.92 33.83
CA ILE A 943 -17.28 -6.45 33.96
C ILE A 943 -17.27 -7.87 34.54
N ALA A 944 -16.39 -8.78 34.06
CA ALA A 944 -16.30 -10.14 34.60
C ALA A 944 -15.90 -10.16 36.09
N THR A 945 -14.96 -9.31 36.49
CA THR A 945 -14.54 -9.17 37.90
C THR A 945 -15.66 -8.58 38.74
N SER A 946 -16.37 -7.57 38.24
CA SER A 946 -17.56 -6.99 38.87
C SER A 946 -18.67 -8.02 39.08
N ILE A 947 -18.98 -8.87 38.09
CA ILE A 947 -19.95 -9.98 38.24
C ILE A 947 -19.51 -10.94 39.35
N LEU A 948 -18.23 -11.31 39.41
CA LEU A 948 -17.71 -12.23 40.43
C LEU A 948 -17.81 -11.65 41.84
N VAL A 949 -17.42 -10.38 42.02
CA VAL A 949 -17.56 -9.66 43.30
C VAL A 949 -19.04 -9.54 43.68
N LEU A 950 -19.92 -9.16 42.74
CA LEU A 950 -21.36 -9.04 42.99
C LEU A 950 -22.00 -10.36 43.42
N ARG A 951 -21.67 -11.47 42.74
CA ARG A 951 -22.09 -12.82 43.12
C ARG A 951 -21.65 -13.15 44.55
N GLN A 952 -20.38 -12.89 44.89
CA GLN A 952 -19.84 -13.19 46.22
C GLN A 952 -20.50 -12.36 47.32
N VAL A 953 -20.72 -11.06 47.09
CA VAL A 953 -21.39 -10.16 48.05
C VAL A 953 -22.85 -10.61 48.26
N LEU A 954 -23.61 -10.84 47.19
CA LEU A 954 -25.01 -11.31 47.26
C LEU A 954 -25.15 -12.65 48.02
N VAL A 955 -24.23 -13.59 47.79
CA VAL A 955 -24.21 -14.88 48.51
C VAL A 955 -23.84 -14.70 49.98
N SER A 956 -23.00 -13.73 50.32
CA SER A 956 -22.65 -13.43 51.72
C SER A 956 -23.76 -12.71 52.49
N GLU A 957 -24.62 -11.94 51.81
CA GLU A 957 -25.71 -11.18 52.45
C GLU A 957 -26.94 -12.03 52.78
N ASN A 958 -27.26 -13.04 51.97
CA ASN A 958 -28.54 -13.78 52.06
C ASN A 958 -28.37 -15.29 51.82
N SER A 959 -28.15 -16.07 52.88
CA SER A 959 -28.00 -17.53 52.80
C SER A 959 -29.29 -18.32 52.54
N ALA A 960 -30.46 -17.67 52.39
CA ALA A 960 -31.76 -18.36 52.28
C ALA A 960 -32.85 -17.72 51.40
N ALA A 961 -32.65 -16.56 50.75
CA ALA A 961 -33.76 -15.75 50.23
C ALA A 961 -33.76 -15.41 48.71
N VAL A 962 -32.65 -15.60 47.98
CA VAL A 962 -32.55 -15.22 46.56
C VAL A 962 -32.70 -16.46 45.67
N SER A 963 -33.65 -16.46 44.73
CA SER A 963 -33.78 -17.56 43.76
C SER A 963 -32.67 -17.51 42.70
N SER A 964 -32.30 -18.66 42.12
CA SER A 964 -31.26 -18.72 41.08
C SER A 964 -31.60 -17.84 39.87
N SER A 965 -32.88 -17.74 39.51
CA SER A 965 -33.37 -16.88 38.43
C SER A 965 -33.29 -15.38 38.75
N ASP A 966 -33.45 -14.99 40.02
CA ASP A 966 -33.33 -13.59 40.42
C ASP A 966 -31.86 -13.14 40.42
N LEU A 967 -30.96 -14.04 40.85
CA LEU A 967 -29.52 -13.83 40.77
C LEU A 967 -29.07 -13.63 39.32
N GLU A 968 -29.48 -14.49 38.38
CA GLU A 968 -29.14 -14.37 36.96
C GLU A 968 -29.68 -13.09 36.33
N ARG A 969 -30.91 -12.69 36.67
CA ARG A 969 -31.52 -11.42 36.23
C ARG A 969 -30.73 -10.20 36.73
N MET A 970 -30.43 -10.11 38.03
CA MET A 970 -29.63 -9.01 38.58
C MET A 970 -28.23 -8.92 37.95
N ILE A 971 -27.62 -10.07 37.64
CA ILE A 971 -26.33 -10.13 36.93
C ILE A 971 -26.47 -9.62 35.50
N SER A 972 -27.52 -10.00 34.77
CA SER A 972 -27.81 -9.52 33.41
C SER A 972 -28.01 -7.99 33.39
N ASP A 973 -28.80 -7.46 34.32
CA ASP A 973 -29.05 -6.02 34.44
C ASP A 973 -27.76 -5.25 34.81
N THR A 974 -26.89 -5.85 35.63
CA THR A 974 -25.56 -5.29 35.95
C THR A 974 -24.61 -5.32 34.75
N VAL A 975 -24.56 -6.42 33.99
CA VAL A 975 -23.75 -6.52 32.76
C VAL A 975 -24.17 -5.47 31.74
N LYS A 976 -25.48 -5.28 31.56
CA LYS A 976 -26.03 -4.27 30.66
C LYS A 976 -25.66 -2.86 31.14
N GLY A 977 -25.95 -2.52 32.40
CA GLY A 977 -25.64 -1.20 32.96
C GLY A 977 -24.16 -0.84 32.93
N LEU A 978 -23.27 -1.79 33.26
CA LEU A 978 -21.82 -1.58 33.17
C LEU A 978 -21.33 -1.45 31.72
N SER A 979 -21.90 -2.21 30.78
CA SER A 979 -21.55 -2.06 29.36
C SER A 979 -21.96 -0.67 28.84
N GLU A 980 -23.16 -0.21 29.18
CA GLU A 980 -23.66 1.12 28.79
C GLU A 980 -22.84 2.26 29.44
N LEU A 981 -22.41 2.11 30.70
CA LEU A 981 -21.54 3.07 31.38
C LEU A 981 -20.16 3.16 30.70
N LEU A 982 -19.49 2.02 30.54
CA LEU A 982 -18.13 1.92 30.02
C LEU A 982 -18.02 2.22 28.51
N GLU A 983 -19.10 2.10 27.74
CA GLU A 983 -19.13 2.55 26.33
C GLU A 983 -19.41 4.06 26.20
N ARG A 984 -20.07 4.70 27.17
CA ARG A 984 -20.52 6.09 27.07
C ARG A 984 -19.56 7.11 27.70
N VAL A 985 -18.86 6.73 28.77
CA VAL A 985 -17.99 7.62 29.54
C VAL A 985 -16.53 7.18 29.36
N PRO A 986 -15.60 8.06 28.94
CA PRO A 986 -14.23 7.66 28.65
C PRO A 986 -13.38 7.42 29.92
N ASP A 987 -13.66 8.14 31.01
CA ASP A 987 -12.87 8.16 32.25
C ASP A 987 -13.68 7.65 33.45
N VAL A 988 -14.24 6.44 33.35
CA VAL A 988 -15.10 5.87 34.40
C VAL A 988 -14.32 5.57 35.68
N GLY A 989 -14.79 6.13 36.81
CA GLY A 989 -14.23 5.89 38.13
C GLY A 989 -14.66 4.53 38.73
N ILE A 990 -13.87 4.01 39.66
CA ILE A 990 -14.24 2.81 40.44
C ILE A 990 -15.55 3.05 41.21
N ASP A 991 -15.77 4.26 41.73
CA ASP A 991 -16.98 4.64 42.46
C ASP A 991 -18.25 4.58 41.58
N GLU A 992 -18.16 5.00 40.31
CA GLU A 992 -19.26 4.94 39.34
C GLU A 992 -19.60 3.49 38.94
N ILE A 993 -18.58 2.63 38.86
CA ILE A 993 -18.74 1.18 38.67
C ILE A 993 -19.45 0.57 39.89
N ILE A 994 -19.06 0.94 41.11
CA ILE A 994 -19.71 0.47 42.34
C ILE A 994 -21.18 0.94 42.40
N GLU A 995 -21.43 2.22 42.10
CA GLU A 995 -22.78 2.79 42.13
C GLU A 995 -23.71 2.11 41.11
N THR A 996 -23.24 1.84 39.89
CA THR A 996 -24.03 1.12 38.88
C THR A 996 -24.23 -0.36 39.25
N MET A 997 -23.21 -1.05 39.78
CA MET A 997 -23.34 -2.42 40.30
C MET A 997 -24.40 -2.55 41.40
N VAL A 998 -24.41 -1.59 42.34
CA VAL A 998 -25.36 -1.59 43.45
C VAL A 998 -26.75 -1.21 42.97
N SER A 999 -26.89 -0.13 42.18
CA SER A 999 -28.17 0.33 41.64
C SER A 999 -28.90 -0.73 40.79
N SER A 1000 -28.21 -1.40 39.86
CA SER A 1000 -28.80 -2.48 39.05
C SER A 1000 -29.28 -3.67 39.88
N SER A 1001 -28.74 -3.86 41.08
CA SER A 1001 -29.06 -4.97 41.97
C SER A 1001 -30.12 -4.67 43.03
N SER A 1002 -30.49 -3.39 43.22
CA SER A 1002 -31.54 -2.96 44.15
C SER A 1002 -32.93 -2.90 43.50
N SER A 1003 -33.02 -3.15 42.19
CA SER A 1003 -34.26 -3.06 41.38
C SER A 1003 -35.36 -4.06 41.79
N LEU A 1004 -35.01 -5.19 42.42
CA LEU A 1004 -35.95 -6.25 42.79
C LEU A 1004 -36.49 -6.16 44.23
N TYR A 1005 -35.75 -5.56 45.18
CA TYR A 1005 -36.12 -5.55 46.61
C TYR A 1005 -35.75 -4.23 47.29
N PRO A 1006 -36.71 -3.53 47.93
CA PRO A 1006 -36.42 -2.32 48.69
C PRO A 1006 -35.53 -2.65 49.90
N THR A 1007 -34.27 -2.23 49.81
CA THR A 1007 -33.23 -2.49 50.80
C THR A 1007 -33.04 -1.24 51.67
N SER A 1008 -32.92 -1.42 52.99
CA SER A 1008 -32.63 -0.31 53.91
C SER A 1008 -31.31 0.40 53.55
N GLU A 1009 -31.28 1.73 53.61
CA GLU A 1009 -30.10 2.56 53.27
C GLU A 1009 -28.83 2.08 53.99
N ALA A 1010 -28.91 1.71 55.27
CA ALA A 1010 -27.77 1.19 56.03
C ALA A 1010 -27.21 -0.13 55.47
N LYS A 1011 -28.08 -1.00 54.90
CA LYS A 1011 -27.63 -2.22 54.21
C LYS A 1011 -27.05 -1.89 52.84
N LEU A 1012 -27.67 -0.97 52.11
CA LEU A 1012 -27.20 -0.50 50.80
C LEU A 1012 -25.77 0.08 50.90
N GLU A 1013 -25.51 0.88 51.93
CA GLU A 1013 -24.19 1.46 52.16
C GLU A 1013 -23.17 0.38 52.56
N SER A 1014 -23.52 -0.52 53.49
CA SER A 1014 -22.65 -1.65 53.85
C SER A 1014 -22.27 -2.55 52.66
N ARG A 1015 -23.16 -2.63 51.67
CA ARG A 1015 -22.95 -3.35 50.41
C ARG A 1015 -22.01 -2.61 49.46
N LYS A 1016 -22.21 -1.29 49.26
CA LYS A 1016 -21.27 -0.45 48.50
C LYS A 1016 -19.86 -0.58 49.06
N ASP A 1017 -19.73 -0.48 50.38
CA ASP A 1017 -18.49 -0.64 51.14
C ASP A 1017 -17.79 -2.00 50.90
N MET A 1018 -18.57 -3.08 50.87
CA MET A 1018 -18.06 -4.43 50.65
C MET A 1018 -17.61 -4.61 49.20
N VAL A 1019 -18.42 -4.17 48.23
CA VAL A 1019 -18.09 -4.17 46.80
C VAL A 1019 -16.84 -3.32 46.56
N ALA A 1020 -16.74 -2.13 47.14
CA ALA A 1020 -15.61 -1.22 46.99
C ALA A 1020 -14.28 -1.86 47.42
N ARG A 1021 -14.23 -2.42 48.64
CA ARG A 1021 -13.04 -3.11 49.15
C ARG A 1021 -12.66 -4.33 48.30
N MET A 1022 -13.65 -5.13 47.88
CA MET A 1022 -13.41 -6.34 47.11
C MET A 1022 -12.99 -6.05 45.67
N LEU A 1023 -13.66 -5.11 44.99
CA LEU A 1023 -13.40 -4.76 43.59
C LEU A 1023 -12.05 -4.06 43.45
N THR A 1024 -11.76 -3.08 44.31
CA THR A 1024 -10.47 -2.35 44.32
C THR A 1024 -9.29 -3.31 44.51
N LYS A 1025 -9.46 -4.35 45.34
CA LYS A 1025 -8.44 -5.40 45.48
C LYS A 1025 -8.39 -6.33 44.26
N SER A 1026 -9.54 -6.80 43.79
CA SER A 1026 -9.63 -7.81 42.70
C SER A 1026 -9.25 -7.27 41.32
N LEU A 1027 -9.11 -5.95 41.16
CA LEU A 1027 -8.61 -5.30 39.94
C LEU A 1027 -7.11 -4.96 39.99
N GLN A 1028 -6.39 -5.26 41.09
CA GLN A 1028 -4.94 -5.05 41.16
C GLN A 1028 -4.20 -6.13 40.35
N ASN A 1029 -3.21 -5.72 39.57
CA ASN A 1029 -2.43 -6.61 38.68
C ASN A 1029 -1.83 -7.85 39.37
N ASN A 1030 -1.53 -7.75 40.67
CA ASN A 1030 -0.92 -8.81 41.47
C ASN A 1030 -1.95 -9.71 42.19
N ASP A 1031 -3.25 -9.46 42.06
CA ASP A 1031 -4.29 -10.26 42.71
C ASP A 1031 -4.61 -11.54 41.93
N ALA A 1032 -4.79 -12.65 42.66
CA ALA A 1032 -5.05 -13.96 42.08
C ALA A 1032 -6.41 -14.05 41.35
N VAL A 1033 -7.39 -13.21 41.72
CA VAL A 1033 -8.67 -13.09 41.01
C VAL A 1033 -8.42 -12.43 39.66
N PHE A 1034 -7.72 -11.30 39.61
CA PHE A 1034 -7.38 -10.61 38.36
C PHE A 1034 -6.65 -11.53 37.38
N ALA A 1035 -5.58 -12.19 37.84
CA ALA A 1035 -4.79 -13.09 37.00
C ALA A 1035 -5.63 -14.25 36.43
N ARG A 1036 -6.55 -14.82 37.22
CA ARG A 1036 -7.40 -15.94 36.79
C ARG A 1036 -8.55 -15.49 35.88
N VAL A 1037 -9.14 -14.32 36.11
CA VAL A 1037 -10.16 -13.72 35.23
C VAL A 1037 -9.53 -13.36 33.89
N SER A 1038 -8.40 -12.65 33.90
CA SER A 1038 -7.65 -12.29 32.70
C SER A 1038 -7.21 -13.52 31.89
N ARG A 1039 -6.68 -14.58 32.52
CA ARG A 1039 -6.34 -15.84 31.82
C ARG A 1039 -7.58 -16.53 31.25
N SER A 1040 -8.73 -16.52 31.92
CA SER A 1040 -9.97 -17.12 31.39
C SER A 1040 -10.50 -16.37 30.17
N ILE A 1041 -10.46 -15.03 30.19
CA ILE A 1041 -10.87 -14.18 29.05
C ILE A 1041 -9.86 -14.31 27.90
N TYR A 1042 -8.55 -14.41 28.21
CA TYR A 1042 -7.50 -14.68 27.22
C TYR A 1042 -7.74 -16.01 26.50
N LEU A 1043 -8.04 -17.07 27.26
CA LEU A 1043 -8.35 -18.38 26.67
C LEU A 1043 -9.63 -18.35 25.82
N ALA A 1044 -10.64 -17.58 26.24
CA ALA A 1044 -11.87 -17.40 25.46
C ALA A 1044 -11.62 -16.64 24.16
N ALA A 1045 -10.86 -15.54 24.19
CA ALA A 1045 -10.47 -14.79 23.01
C ALA A 1045 -9.55 -15.62 22.10
N ARG A 1046 -8.60 -16.39 22.65
CA ARG A 1046 -7.72 -17.30 21.91
C ARG A 1046 -8.50 -18.36 21.15
N ALA A 1047 -9.53 -18.94 21.77
CA ALA A 1047 -10.40 -19.90 21.13
C ALA A 1047 -11.06 -19.34 19.85
N VAL A 1048 -11.62 -18.12 19.92
CA VAL A 1048 -12.24 -17.46 18.75
C VAL A 1048 -11.18 -17.04 17.73
N VAL A 1049 -10.08 -16.42 18.17
CA VAL A 1049 -9.00 -15.96 17.27
C VAL A 1049 -8.38 -17.11 16.45
N LEU A 1050 -8.31 -18.33 17.01
CA LEU A 1050 -7.77 -19.50 16.32
C LEU A 1050 -8.83 -20.34 15.58
N CYS A 1051 -10.03 -20.55 16.12
CA CYS A 1051 -11.10 -21.34 15.49
C CYS A 1051 -12.13 -20.52 14.69
N GLY A 1052 -11.88 -19.23 14.48
CA GLY A 1052 -12.87 -18.34 13.88
C GLY A 1052 -14.09 -18.08 14.77
N SER A 1053 -15.06 -17.32 14.25
CA SER A 1053 -16.29 -16.95 14.97
C SER A 1053 -17.43 -17.97 14.89
N GLY A 1054 -17.17 -19.12 14.25
CA GLY A 1054 -18.11 -20.23 14.11
C GLY A 1054 -18.35 -21.04 15.39
N ALA A 1055 -19.09 -22.14 15.26
CA ALA A 1055 -19.58 -22.92 16.39
C ALA A 1055 -18.46 -23.48 17.31
N GLN A 1056 -17.32 -23.92 16.76
CA GLN A 1056 -16.21 -24.49 17.53
C GLN A 1056 -15.53 -23.43 18.41
N GLY A 1057 -15.18 -22.28 17.83
CA GLY A 1057 -14.57 -21.16 18.56
C GLY A 1057 -15.48 -20.60 19.64
N ARG A 1058 -16.78 -20.44 19.35
CA ARG A 1058 -17.78 -20.03 20.34
C ARG A 1058 -17.96 -21.06 21.47
N GLY A 1059 -17.97 -22.36 21.16
CA GLY A 1059 -18.09 -23.42 22.18
C GLY A 1059 -16.91 -23.47 23.14
N LEU A 1060 -15.68 -23.34 22.64
CA LEU A 1060 -14.49 -23.25 23.49
C LEU A 1060 -14.43 -21.95 24.30
N ALA A 1061 -14.86 -20.82 23.72
CA ALA A 1061 -14.92 -19.54 24.42
C ALA A 1061 -15.93 -19.54 25.57
N ASP A 1062 -17.13 -20.09 25.35
CA ASP A 1062 -18.12 -20.35 26.39
C ASP A 1062 -17.55 -21.24 27.52
N ALA A 1063 -16.89 -22.35 27.17
CA ALA A 1063 -16.27 -23.25 28.16
C ALA A 1063 -15.17 -22.55 29.01
N ALA A 1064 -14.44 -21.59 28.44
CA ALA A 1064 -13.45 -20.78 29.15
C ALA A 1064 -14.09 -19.70 30.05
N LEU A 1065 -15.16 -19.05 29.60
CA LEU A 1065 -15.92 -18.04 30.36
C LEU A 1065 -16.75 -18.65 31.50
N ARG A 1066 -17.24 -19.89 31.35
CA ARG A 1066 -17.95 -20.64 32.42
C ARG A 1066 -17.11 -20.79 33.69
N ARG A 1067 -15.79 -20.89 33.57
CA ARG A 1067 -14.85 -21.01 34.71
C ARG A 1067 -14.87 -19.80 35.66
N VAL A 1068 -15.30 -18.65 35.15
CA VAL A 1068 -15.37 -17.36 35.85
C VAL A 1068 -16.78 -16.77 35.85
N GLY A 1069 -17.81 -17.55 35.49
CA GLY A 1069 -19.21 -17.12 35.50
C GLY A 1069 -19.57 -15.99 34.53
N ALA A 1070 -18.74 -15.72 33.52
CA ALA A 1070 -18.82 -14.55 32.63
C ALA A 1070 -19.41 -14.86 31.24
N VAL A 1071 -20.24 -15.90 31.13
CA VAL A 1071 -20.80 -16.39 29.84
C VAL A 1071 -21.60 -15.32 29.10
N LEU A 1072 -22.25 -14.40 29.81
CA LEU A 1072 -22.98 -13.27 29.22
C LEU A 1072 -22.09 -12.32 28.39
N LEU A 1073 -20.76 -12.36 28.57
CA LEU A 1073 -19.80 -11.56 27.81
C LEU A 1073 -19.30 -12.27 26.53
N LEU A 1074 -19.80 -13.46 26.21
CA LEU A 1074 -19.37 -14.26 25.04
C LEU A 1074 -19.43 -13.46 23.74
N ASP A 1075 -20.53 -12.76 23.47
CA ASP A 1075 -20.66 -11.96 22.24
C ASP A 1075 -19.75 -10.72 22.22
N GLN A 1076 -19.38 -10.16 23.38
CA GLN A 1076 -18.39 -9.08 23.47
C GLN A 1076 -16.98 -9.61 23.17
N VAL A 1077 -16.63 -10.78 23.73
CA VAL A 1077 -15.35 -11.47 23.45
C VAL A 1077 -15.26 -11.86 21.98
N VAL A 1078 -16.32 -12.40 21.39
CA VAL A 1078 -16.34 -12.76 19.96
C VAL A 1078 -16.16 -11.51 19.10
N LYS A 1079 -16.96 -10.45 19.30
CA LYS A 1079 -16.82 -9.19 18.54
C LYS A 1079 -15.42 -8.57 18.64
N ALA A 1080 -14.76 -8.67 19.80
CA ALA A 1080 -13.38 -8.22 19.96
C ALA A 1080 -12.38 -9.11 19.18
N ALA A 1081 -12.55 -10.43 19.23
CA ALA A 1081 -11.72 -11.39 18.51
C ALA A 1081 -11.91 -11.33 16.98
N GLU A 1082 -13.12 -11.09 16.48
CA GLU A 1082 -13.41 -10.93 15.05
C GLU A 1082 -12.58 -9.81 14.42
N VAL A 1083 -12.42 -8.69 15.13
CA VAL A 1083 -11.54 -7.59 14.70
C VAL A 1083 -10.08 -8.04 14.60
N LEU A 1084 -9.60 -8.84 15.55
CA LEU A 1084 -8.23 -9.38 15.52
C LEU A 1084 -8.02 -10.39 14.38
N ILE A 1085 -9.02 -11.19 14.02
CA ILE A 1085 -8.96 -12.11 12.88
C ILE A 1085 -8.86 -11.32 11.56
N ILE A 1086 -9.67 -10.28 11.38
CA ILE A 1086 -9.63 -9.42 10.19
C ILE A 1086 -8.27 -8.68 10.10
N MET A 1087 -7.74 -8.21 11.23
CA MET A 1087 -6.40 -7.62 11.29
C MET A 1087 -5.29 -8.62 10.96
N ALA A 1088 -5.36 -9.84 11.48
CA ALA A 1088 -4.36 -10.89 11.23
C ALA A 1088 -4.32 -11.29 9.75
N THR A 1089 -5.49 -11.54 9.16
CA THR A 1089 -5.62 -11.90 7.74
C THR A 1089 -5.17 -10.77 6.81
N THR A 1090 -5.61 -9.52 7.06
CA THR A 1090 -5.18 -8.35 6.28
C THR A 1090 -3.67 -8.12 6.40
N SER A 1091 -3.11 -8.24 7.61
CA SER A 1091 -1.66 -8.12 7.83
C SER A 1091 -0.87 -9.27 7.19
N GLY A 1092 -1.41 -10.49 7.16
CA GLY A 1092 -0.84 -11.62 6.43
C GLY A 1092 -0.75 -11.38 4.91
N LEU A 1093 -1.76 -10.72 4.32
CA LEU A 1093 -1.78 -10.34 2.91
C LEU A 1093 -0.82 -9.18 2.60
N VAL A 1094 -0.83 -8.12 3.41
CA VAL A 1094 0.01 -6.93 3.18
C VAL A 1094 1.46 -7.17 3.60
N HIS A 1095 1.71 -7.58 4.84
CA HIS A 1095 3.05 -7.68 5.42
C HIS A 1095 3.68 -9.09 5.38
N GLY A 1096 2.94 -10.09 4.88
CA GLY A 1096 3.40 -11.48 4.71
C GLY A 1096 4.81 -11.66 4.13
N PRO A 1097 5.24 -10.92 3.09
CA PRO A 1097 6.61 -11.00 2.57
C PRO A 1097 7.70 -10.62 3.59
N TRP A 1098 7.45 -9.62 4.44
CA TRP A 1098 8.37 -9.20 5.50
C TRP A 1098 8.37 -10.20 6.65
N TYR A 1099 7.20 -10.70 7.06
CA TYR A 1099 7.10 -11.78 8.07
C TYR A 1099 7.90 -13.03 7.65
N LYS A 1100 7.83 -13.44 6.38
CA LYS A 1100 8.64 -14.55 5.82
C LYS A 1100 10.16 -14.34 5.91
N SER A 1101 10.62 -13.11 6.14
CA SER A 1101 12.03 -12.75 6.28
C SER A 1101 12.48 -12.56 7.74
N VAL A 1102 11.55 -12.65 8.70
CA VAL A 1102 11.77 -12.46 10.15
C VAL A 1102 11.47 -13.74 10.96
N VAL A 1103 10.54 -14.57 10.49
CA VAL A 1103 10.00 -15.77 11.17
C VAL A 1103 10.83 -17.04 10.93
#